data_AF-A0A2K5TYN2-F1
#
_entry.id   AF-A0A2K5TYN2-F1
#
_cell.length_a   1.000
_cell.length_b   1.000
_cell.length_c   1.000
_cell.angle_alpha   90.00
_cell.angle_beta   90.00
_cell.angle_gamma   90.00
#
_symmetry.space_group_name_H-M   'P 1'
#
loop_
_entity.id
_entity.type
_entity.pdbx_description
1 polymer ?
#
loop_
_entity_poly.entity_id
_entity_poly.type
_entity_poly.pdbx_seq_one_letter_code
_entity_poly.pdbx_strand_id
1 'polypeptide(L)'
;MSSEFLAELHWEDGFAIPVANEENKLLEDQLSKLKDERASLQDELREYEERINSMTSHFKNVKQELSITQSLCKARERETESEEHFKAIAQRELGRVKDEIQRLENEMASILEKKSDKENGIFKATQKLDGLKCQMNWDQQALEAWLEESAHKDSDALTLQKYAQQDDNKIRALTLQLERLTLECNQKRKILDNELTETISAQLELDKAAQDFCKIHNERQELIKQWENTIEQMRKRDGDIDNSALLDSLKATVNRTSSDLEALRKNISKIKKDIHEETARLQKTKNHNEKIQTKLKEITEKTMSVEEKATNLEDMLKEEEKDVKDVDIQLNLIKNVLFKKAQELQTETMKEKAVLSEIEGTRSSLKHLNHQLQKLDFETLKQQEIMYSQDFHIQQVERRMSRLKGEINSEEKQALEAKIVELKKSLEEKKSTCGLLETQIKKLHNDLYFIKKSYSKNSEEKQCLMTKINELNLFIDRSEKELDKAKAFKQDLMIEDSLLKLEVKRTREMLHSKAEEVLSLEKRKQQLYTAMEERTEEIKVHKTMLASQIRYIDQERENISTEFHERLSKIEKLKNRYEILTVVMLPPEGEEEKTQAYYVIKAAQEKEELQREGDCLDAKINKAEKEIYALENTLQVLNSCNNNYKQSFKKVTPSSDEYELKIQLEEQKRAVDEKYRYKQRQIRELQEDIQSMENTLNVIEHLANNVKEKLSEKQAYSFQLSKETEEQKPKLERVTKQCAKLTKEIRLLKDTKDETLEEQDIRLREVKQFHKVIDEMLVDIIEENAEIRIILQTYFQQSELELPTASIKGCHQSSRSPSHTSLLSARSSRSTSTSTSQSSIKVLELNFPASSSLIGSPSRPTSARSSSSNGKSKKSSK
;
A
#
# COMPACT_ATOMS: atom_id res chain seq x y z
N MET A 1 -68.04 96.18 -36.27
CA MET A 1 -68.42 95.22 -35.20
C MET A 1 -68.21 93.77 -35.64
N SER A 2 -67.11 93.44 -36.34
CA SER A 2 -66.95 92.13 -37.02
C SER A 2 -65.50 91.64 -37.08
N SER A 3 -64.62 92.23 -36.26
CA SER A 3 -63.19 91.90 -36.17
C SER A 3 -62.79 91.44 -34.76
N GLU A 4 -63.44 91.95 -33.71
CA GLU A 4 -63.14 91.57 -32.32
C GLU A 4 -63.71 90.18 -31.98
N PHE A 5 -64.94 89.86 -32.40
CA PHE A 5 -65.57 88.54 -32.17
C PHE A 5 -64.83 87.37 -32.84
N LEU A 6 -64.02 87.63 -33.88
CA LEU A 6 -63.18 86.62 -34.52
C LEU A 6 -61.81 86.44 -33.82
N ALA A 7 -61.46 87.30 -32.86
CA ALA A 7 -60.20 87.21 -32.10
C ALA A 7 -60.35 86.44 -30.77
N GLU A 8 -61.55 86.33 -30.21
CA GLU A 8 -61.82 85.54 -29.00
C GLU A 8 -61.98 84.03 -29.27
N LEU A 9 -62.18 83.65 -30.54
CA LEU A 9 -62.19 82.26 -30.99
C LEU A 9 -60.75 81.78 -31.28
N HIS A 10 -60.11 81.21 -30.26
CA HIS A 10 -58.77 80.58 -30.33
C HIS A 10 -58.75 79.34 -31.26
N TRP A 11 -58.79 79.57 -32.58
CA TRP A 11 -58.69 78.53 -33.60
C TRP A 11 -57.27 78.49 -34.16
N GLU A 12 -56.37 77.84 -33.42
CA GLU A 12 -55.02 77.54 -33.90
C GLU A 12 -55.03 76.47 -35.01
N ASP A 13 -53.92 76.38 -35.73
CA ASP A 13 -53.76 75.71 -37.02
C ASP A 13 -53.76 74.18 -36.92
N GLY A 14 -54.93 73.62 -36.59
CA GLY A 14 -55.14 72.18 -36.37
C GLY A 14 -56.56 71.75 -35.97
N PHE A 15 -57.51 72.68 -35.79
CA PHE A 15 -58.89 72.31 -35.45
C PHE A 15 -59.65 71.66 -36.61
N ALA A 16 -60.21 70.47 -36.38
CA ALA A 16 -61.08 69.78 -37.32
C ALA A 16 -62.37 70.58 -37.59
N ILE A 17 -62.73 70.73 -38.87
CA ILE A 17 -63.90 71.52 -39.29
C ILE A 17 -65.19 70.81 -38.81
N PRO A 18 -66.14 71.51 -38.16
CA PRO A 18 -67.42 70.92 -37.77
C PRO A 18 -68.16 70.29 -38.94
N VAL A 19 -68.22 68.96 -38.98
CA VAL A 19 -68.85 68.18 -40.06
C VAL A 19 -70.37 68.29 -39.96
N ALA A 20 -70.98 68.93 -40.95
CA ALA A 20 -72.39 69.33 -40.93
C ALA A 20 -73.42 68.21 -41.19
N ASN A 21 -73.03 66.93 -41.20
CA ASN A 21 -73.94 65.80 -41.43
C ASN A 21 -73.42 64.52 -40.74
N GLU A 22 -74.31 63.73 -40.11
CA GLU A 22 -73.92 62.55 -39.33
C GLU A 22 -73.25 61.46 -40.18
N GLU A 23 -73.68 61.24 -41.42
CA GLU A 23 -73.05 60.28 -42.35
C GLU A 23 -71.59 60.60 -42.62
N ASN A 24 -71.26 61.89 -42.81
CA ASN A 24 -69.89 62.33 -43.04
C ASN A 24 -69.04 62.19 -41.77
N LYS A 25 -69.63 62.39 -40.59
CA LYS A 25 -68.94 62.13 -39.31
C LYS A 25 -68.65 60.64 -39.14
N LEU A 26 -69.60 59.76 -39.48
CA LEU A 26 -69.38 58.30 -39.48
C LEU A 26 -68.28 57.88 -40.47
N LEU A 27 -68.15 58.54 -41.62
CA LEU A 27 -67.06 58.30 -42.58
C LEU A 27 -65.72 58.84 -42.08
N GLU A 28 -65.69 59.97 -41.36
CA GLU A 28 -64.47 60.47 -40.72
C GLU A 28 -64.04 59.60 -39.53
N ASP A 29 -64.99 59.12 -38.72
CA ASP A 29 -64.78 58.13 -37.66
C ASP A 29 -64.37 56.74 -38.18
N GLN A 30 -64.62 56.43 -39.45
CA GLN A 30 -64.06 55.26 -40.14
C GLN A 30 -62.65 55.55 -40.67
N LEU A 31 -62.41 56.75 -41.21
CA LEU A 31 -61.09 57.17 -41.69
C LEU A 31 -60.07 57.39 -40.57
N SER A 32 -60.49 57.73 -39.35
CA SER A 32 -59.61 57.73 -38.16
C SER A 32 -59.23 56.31 -37.77
N LYS A 33 -60.21 55.43 -37.54
CA LYS A 33 -59.98 54.01 -37.22
C LYS A 33 -59.07 53.32 -38.25
N LEU A 34 -59.30 53.52 -39.55
CA LEU A 34 -58.45 52.96 -40.61
C LEU A 34 -57.04 53.58 -40.66
N LYS A 35 -56.81 54.78 -40.11
CA LYS A 35 -55.44 55.33 -39.92
C LYS A 35 -54.79 54.72 -38.69
N ASP A 36 -55.53 54.56 -37.60
CA ASP A 36 -55.03 54.02 -36.33
C ASP A 36 -54.69 52.53 -36.46
N GLU A 37 -55.56 51.73 -37.10
CA GLU A 37 -55.30 50.34 -37.50
C GLU A 37 -54.09 50.22 -38.42
N ARG A 38 -53.90 51.18 -39.35
CA ARG A 38 -52.71 51.19 -40.21
C ARG A 38 -51.44 51.55 -39.42
N ALA A 39 -51.54 52.37 -38.38
CA ALA A 39 -50.42 52.69 -37.51
C ALA A 39 -50.03 51.47 -36.65
N SER A 40 -51.00 50.82 -35.99
CA SER A 40 -50.73 49.63 -35.18
C SER A 40 -50.14 48.48 -36.00
N LEU A 41 -50.69 48.19 -37.18
CA LEU A 41 -50.13 47.19 -38.10
C LEU A 41 -48.73 47.56 -38.62
N GLN A 42 -48.42 48.85 -38.74
CA GLN A 42 -47.10 49.32 -39.20
C GLN A 42 -46.04 49.24 -38.09
N ASP A 43 -46.42 49.37 -36.82
CA ASP A 43 -45.53 49.13 -35.68
C ASP A 43 -45.41 47.65 -35.32
N GLU A 44 -46.46 46.83 -35.43
CA GLU A 44 -46.35 45.36 -35.37
C GLU A 44 -45.34 44.83 -36.40
N LEU A 45 -45.40 45.33 -37.64
CA LEU A 45 -44.46 44.95 -38.71
C LEU A 45 -43.01 45.31 -38.34
N ARG A 46 -42.80 46.47 -37.70
CA ARG A 46 -41.49 46.89 -37.20
C ARG A 46 -40.97 45.94 -36.11
N GLU A 47 -41.80 45.56 -35.15
CA GLU A 47 -41.43 44.56 -34.11
C GLU A 47 -41.05 43.21 -34.73
N TYR A 48 -41.78 42.77 -35.76
CA TYR A 48 -41.43 41.54 -36.48
C TYR A 48 -40.09 41.66 -37.22
N GLU A 49 -39.79 42.79 -37.88
CA GLU A 49 -38.48 43.02 -38.53
C GLU A 49 -37.32 43.06 -37.51
N GLU A 50 -37.48 43.76 -36.38
CA GLU A 50 -36.47 43.82 -35.31
C GLU A 50 -36.23 42.44 -34.68
N ARG A 51 -37.30 41.64 -34.49
CA ARG A 51 -37.22 40.26 -34.03
C ARG A 51 -36.51 39.34 -35.02
N ILE A 52 -36.81 39.45 -36.32
CA ILE A 52 -36.16 38.65 -37.39
C ILE A 52 -34.67 38.98 -37.47
N ASN A 53 -34.31 40.27 -37.40
CA ASN A 53 -32.90 40.70 -37.37
C ASN A 53 -32.16 40.17 -36.14
N SER A 54 -32.79 40.24 -34.95
CA SER A 54 -32.25 39.71 -33.70
C SER A 54 -32.04 38.19 -33.75
N MET A 55 -33.03 37.43 -34.25
CA MET A 55 -32.92 35.98 -34.42
C MET A 55 -31.85 35.59 -35.46
N THR A 56 -31.72 36.37 -36.55
CA THR A 56 -30.69 36.15 -37.57
C THR A 56 -29.28 36.41 -37.03
N SER A 57 -29.11 37.42 -36.18
CA SER A 57 -27.85 37.67 -35.45
C SER A 57 -27.52 36.51 -34.50
N HIS A 58 -28.48 36.09 -33.69
CA HIS A 58 -28.32 34.94 -32.79
C HIS A 58 -27.96 33.64 -33.53
N PHE A 59 -28.56 33.38 -34.70
CA PHE A 59 -28.25 32.20 -35.52
C PHE A 59 -26.81 32.21 -36.07
N LYS A 60 -26.27 33.38 -36.42
CA LYS A 60 -24.84 33.52 -36.79
C LYS A 60 -23.92 33.15 -35.62
N ASN A 61 -24.24 33.65 -34.41
CA ASN A 61 -23.47 33.34 -33.21
C ASN A 61 -23.53 31.83 -32.89
N VAL A 62 -24.71 31.20 -32.98
CA VAL A 62 -24.86 29.74 -32.78
C VAL A 62 -24.05 28.93 -33.81
N LYS A 63 -23.97 29.37 -35.07
CA LYS A 63 -23.08 28.74 -36.07
C LYS A 63 -21.59 28.90 -35.73
N GLN A 64 -21.18 30.04 -35.17
CA GLN A 64 -19.81 30.26 -34.73
C GLN A 64 -19.45 29.37 -33.52
N GLU A 65 -20.31 29.30 -32.50
CA GLU A 65 -20.15 28.40 -31.35
C GLU A 65 -20.09 26.92 -31.76
N LEU A 66 -20.89 26.51 -32.75
CA LEU A 66 -20.84 25.17 -33.32
C LEU A 66 -19.49 24.88 -34.00
N SER A 67 -18.94 25.84 -34.73
CA SER A 67 -17.61 25.70 -35.36
C SER A 67 -16.48 25.65 -34.34
N ILE A 68 -16.55 26.47 -33.28
CA ILE A 68 -15.56 26.49 -32.19
C ILE A 68 -15.60 25.15 -31.45
N THR A 69 -16.78 24.68 -31.04
CA THR A 69 -16.93 23.42 -30.32
C THR A 69 -16.55 22.20 -31.17
N GLN A 70 -16.83 22.19 -32.47
CA GLN A 70 -16.34 21.14 -33.37
C GLN A 70 -14.81 21.15 -33.50
N SER A 71 -14.16 22.32 -33.48
CA SER A 71 -12.69 22.41 -33.47
C SER A 71 -12.08 21.92 -32.15
N LEU A 72 -12.79 22.13 -31.02
CA LEU A 72 -12.40 21.65 -29.69
C LEU A 72 -12.49 20.12 -29.59
N CYS A 73 -13.57 19.50 -30.10
CA CYS A 73 -13.67 18.04 -30.18
C CYS A 73 -12.50 17.44 -30.96
N LYS A 74 -12.15 18.03 -32.11
CA LYS A 74 -10.97 17.65 -32.92
C LYS A 74 -9.62 17.97 -32.28
N ALA A 75 -9.56 18.70 -31.17
CA ALA A 75 -8.36 18.79 -30.33
C ALA A 75 -8.32 17.62 -29.34
N ARG A 76 -9.43 17.40 -28.61
CA ARG A 76 -9.58 16.30 -27.65
C ARG A 76 -9.41 14.90 -28.24
N GLU A 77 -9.87 14.67 -29.47
CA GLU A 77 -9.64 13.43 -30.22
C GLU A 77 -8.13 13.15 -30.35
N ARG A 78 -7.34 14.13 -30.79
CA ARG A 78 -5.87 14.01 -30.95
C ARG A 78 -5.12 13.98 -29.62
N GLU A 79 -5.62 14.66 -28.59
CA GLU A 79 -5.09 14.53 -27.22
C GLU A 79 -5.25 13.09 -26.74
N THR A 80 -6.44 12.50 -26.90
CA THR A 80 -6.74 11.11 -26.52
C THR A 80 -5.85 10.11 -27.28
N GLU A 81 -5.71 10.25 -28.60
CA GLU A 81 -4.78 9.44 -29.42
C GLU A 81 -3.34 9.51 -28.89
N SER A 82 -2.89 10.71 -28.45
CA SER A 82 -1.55 10.89 -27.89
C SER A 82 -1.38 10.24 -26.51
N GLU A 83 -2.40 10.33 -25.64
CA GLU A 83 -2.40 9.66 -24.33
C GLU A 83 -2.39 8.13 -24.48
N GLU A 84 -3.16 7.57 -25.41
CA GLU A 84 -3.14 6.14 -25.71
C GLU A 84 -1.76 5.68 -26.21
N HIS A 85 -1.11 6.47 -27.07
CA HIS A 85 0.25 6.21 -27.52
C HIS A 85 1.28 6.24 -26.38
N PHE A 86 1.24 7.26 -25.51
CA PHE A 86 2.12 7.34 -24.33
C PHE A 86 1.90 6.18 -23.36
N LYS A 87 0.63 5.83 -23.09
CA LYS A 87 0.23 4.66 -22.29
C LYS A 87 0.78 3.35 -22.87
N ALA A 88 0.73 3.18 -24.19
CA ALA A 88 1.28 2.01 -24.86
C ALA A 88 2.82 1.93 -24.79
N ILE A 89 3.52 3.07 -24.73
CA ILE A 89 4.97 3.11 -24.46
C ILE A 89 5.25 2.75 -23.00
N ALA A 90 4.56 3.38 -22.04
CA ALA A 90 4.74 3.13 -20.62
C ALA A 90 4.46 1.66 -20.24
N GLN A 91 3.46 1.03 -20.86
CA GLN A 91 3.18 -0.40 -20.68
C GLN A 91 4.31 -1.31 -21.22
N ARG A 92 4.95 -0.96 -22.34
CA ARG A 92 6.09 -1.71 -22.90
C ARG A 92 7.33 -1.59 -22.00
N GLU A 93 7.67 -0.39 -21.54
CA GLU A 93 8.78 -0.20 -20.60
C GLU A 93 8.52 -0.88 -19.24
N LEU A 94 7.29 -0.84 -18.73
CA LEU A 94 6.91 -1.57 -17.52
C LEU A 94 7.03 -3.10 -17.70
N GLY A 95 6.76 -3.63 -18.89
CA GLY A 95 7.03 -5.03 -19.23
C GLY A 95 8.53 -5.33 -19.19
N ARG A 96 9.32 -4.59 -19.97
CA ARG A 96 10.78 -4.74 -20.07
C ARG A 96 11.48 -4.67 -18.70
N VAL A 97 11.04 -3.77 -17.81
CA VAL A 97 11.59 -3.62 -16.46
C VAL A 97 11.21 -4.79 -15.55
N LYS A 98 10.03 -5.39 -15.69
CA LYS A 98 9.65 -6.61 -14.95
C LYS A 98 10.50 -7.81 -15.37
N ASP A 99 10.70 -7.99 -16.68
CA ASP A 99 11.52 -9.08 -17.22
C ASP A 99 12.99 -8.96 -16.77
N GLU A 100 13.49 -7.73 -16.65
CA GLU A 100 14.82 -7.43 -16.10
C GLU A 100 14.92 -7.75 -14.60
N ILE A 101 13.93 -7.32 -13.80
CA ILE A 101 13.86 -7.64 -12.37
C ILE A 101 13.82 -9.15 -12.15
N GLN A 102 12.97 -9.88 -12.88
CA GLN A 102 12.86 -11.33 -12.75
C GLN A 102 14.17 -12.05 -13.13
N ARG A 103 14.95 -11.53 -14.08
CA ARG A 103 16.29 -12.08 -14.36
C ARG A 103 17.25 -11.88 -13.18
N LEU A 104 17.30 -10.67 -12.63
CA LEU A 104 18.16 -10.34 -11.49
C LEU A 104 17.78 -11.10 -10.20
N GLU A 105 16.49 -11.35 -9.97
CA GLU A 105 16.01 -12.20 -8.87
C GLU A 105 16.49 -13.66 -9.01
N ASN A 106 16.42 -14.23 -10.21
CA ASN A 106 16.93 -15.57 -10.51
C ASN A 106 18.46 -15.66 -10.37
N GLU A 107 19.19 -14.64 -10.83
CA GLU A 107 20.64 -14.56 -10.67
C GLU A 107 21.04 -14.45 -9.19
N MET A 108 20.34 -13.62 -8.39
CA MET A 108 20.57 -13.50 -6.96
C MET A 108 20.28 -14.81 -6.22
N ALA A 109 19.21 -15.53 -6.58
CA ALA A 109 18.92 -16.86 -6.03
C ALA A 109 20.05 -17.85 -6.31
N SER A 110 20.57 -17.89 -7.54
CA SER A 110 21.71 -18.75 -7.90
C SER A 110 23.01 -18.37 -7.17
N ILE A 111 23.23 -17.08 -6.89
CA ILE A 111 24.38 -16.61 -6.10
C ILE A 111 24.24 -17.04 -4.63
N LEU A 112 23.04 -16.96 -4.05
CA LEU A 112 22.77 -17.40 -2.68
C LEU A 112 22.93 -18.93 -2.50
N GLU A 113 22.46 -19.72 -3.47
CA GLU A 113 22.67 -21.17 -3.51
C GLU A 113 24.17 -21.51 -3.56
N LYS A 114 24.91 -20.93 -4.53
CA LYS A 114 26.37 -21.09 -4.65
C LYS A 114 27.11 -20.66 -3.38
N LYS A 115 26.67 -19.59 -2.71
CA LYS A 115 27.23 -19.14 -1.44
C LYS A 115 27.04 -20.20 -0.35
N SER A 116 25.82 -20.72 -0.20
CA SER A 116 25.50 -21.81 0.75
C SER A 116 26.39 -23.03 0.51
N ASP A 117 26.60 -23.46 -0.73
CA ASP A 117 27.51 -24.56 -1.07
C ASP A 117 28.96 -24.30 -0.65
N LYS A 118 29.46 -23.07 -0.83
CA LYS A 118 30.82 -22.70 -0.40
C LYS A 118 30.94 -22.63 1.12
N GLU A 119 29.95 -22.08 1.83
CA GLU A 119 29.92 -22.03 3.29
C GLU A 119 29.86 -23.45 3.89
N ASN A 120 29.01 -24.32 3.34
CA ASN A 120 28.96 -25.75 3.71
C ASN A 120 30.27 -26.50 3.38
N GLY A 121 30.92 -26.16 2.28
CA GLY A 121 32.24 -26.69 1.90
C GLY A 121 33.35 -26.27 2.86
N ILE A 122 33.37 -24.99 3.25
CA ILE A 122 34.30 -24.45 4.24
C ILE A 122 34.06 -25.10 5.61
N PHE A 123 32.81 -25.19 6.07
CA PHE A 123 32.47 -25.82 7.35
C PHE A 123 32.97 -27.27 7.44
N LYS A 124 32.75 -28.08 6.39
CA LYS A 124 33.27 -29.46 6.29
C LYS A 124 34.80 -29.53 6.24
N ALA A 125 35.46 -28.54 5.65
CA ALA A 125 36.93 -28.46 5.64
C ALA A 125 37.48 -28.09 7.03
N THR A 126 36.89 -27.11 7.72
CA THR A 126 37.24 -26.72 9.09
C THR A 126 37.04 -27.87 10.06
N GLN A 127 35.92 -28.59 9.99
CA GLN A 127 35.65 -29.76 10.84
C GLN A 127 36.71 -30.86 10.67
N LYS A 128 37.18 -31.12 9.44
CA LYS A 128 38.29 -32.05 9.18
C LYS A 128 39.62 -31.53 9.71
N LEU A 129 39.89 -30.24 9.56
CA LEU A 129 41.11 -29.59 10.03
C LEU A 129 41.20 -29.64 11.56
N ASP A 130 40.11 -29.38 12.28
CA ASP A 130 40.08 -29.46 13.73
C ASP A 130 40.13 -30.92 14.23
N GLY A 131 39.53 -31.87 13.51
CA GLY A 131 39.73 -33.30 13.77
C GLY A 131 41.22 -33.72 13.66
N LEU A 132 41.92 -33.25 12.62
CA LEU A 132 43.35 -33.48 12.44
C LEU A 132 44.22 -32.77 13.49
N LYS A 133 43.83 -31.58 13.97
CA LYS A 133 44.49 -30.94 15.14
C LYS A 133 44.34 -31.79 16.39
N CYS A 134 43.15 -32.31 16.66
CA CYS A 134 42.90 -33.17 17.82
C CYS A 134 43.74 -34.44 17.74
N GLN A 135 43.83 -35.07 16.55
CA GLN A 135 44.71 -36.22 16.33
C GLN A 135 46.18 -35.85 16.55
N MET A 136 46.70 -34.81 15.88
CA MET A 136 48.09 -34.34 16.04
C MET A 136 48.45 -34.02 17.49
N ASN A 137 47.52 -33.47 18.29
CA ASN A 137 47.72 -33.21 19.71
C ASN A 137 47.75 -34.51 20.56
N TRP A 138 46.96 -35.52 20.20
CA TRP A 138 47.04 -36.85 20.82
C TRP A 138 48.35 -37.54 20.47
N ASP A 139 48.76 -37.50 19.19
CA ASP A 139 50.00 -38.10 18.70
C ASP A 139 51.23 -37.44 19.37
N GLN A 140 51.22 -36.09 19.52
CA GLN A 140 52.24 -35.37 20.27
C GLN A 140 52.29 -35.77 21.75
N GLN A 141 51.14 -35.87 22.43
CA GLN A 141 51.10 -36.29 23.84
C GLN A 141 51.55 -37.74 24.04
N ALA A 142 51.26 -38.63 23.09
CA ALA A 142 51.77 -39.99 23.09
C ALA A 142 53.30 -40.02 22.92
N LEU A 143 53.84 -39.23 21.98
CA LEU A 143 55.29 -39.13 21.76
C LEU A 143 56.02 -38.52 22.97
N GLU A 144 55.49 -37.46 23.58
CA GLU A 144 56.05 -36.86 24.79
C GLU A 144 56.09 -37.87 25.96
N ALA A 145 55.02 -38.63 26.17
CA ALA A 145 54.98 -39.70 27.19
C ALA A 145 55.96 -40.85 26.90
N TRP A 146 56.12 -41.25 25.64
CA TRP A 146 57.12 -42.27 25.26
C TRP A 146 58.56 -41.80 25.46
N LEU A 147 58.86 -40.53 25.19
CA LEU A 147 60.18 -39.94 25.42
C LEU A 147 60.49 -39.83 26.92
N GLU A 148 59.52 -39.45 27.75
CA GLU A 148 59.68 -39.38 29.21
C GLU A 148 59.88 -40.79 29.82
N GLU A 149 59.07 -41.77 29.42
CA GLU A 149 59.21 -43.18 29.80
C GLU A 149 60.54 -43.80 29.33
N SER A 150 61.07 -43.40 28.16
CA SER A 150 62.41 -43.81 27.71
C SER A 150 63.51 -43.18 28.56
N ALA A 151 63.42 -41.87 28.84
CA ALA A 151 64.39 -41.17 29.70
C ALA A 151 64.42 -41.73 31.14
N HIS A 152 63.27 -42.16 31.66
CA HIS A 152 63.20 -42.90 32.92
C HIS A 152 63.94 -44.25 32.85
N LYS A 153 63.74 -45.04 31.79
CA LYS A 153 64.44 -46.31 31.58
C LYS A 153 65.95 -46.15 31.43
N ASP A 154 66.40 -45.12 30.73
CA ASP A 154 67.83 -44.81 30.58
C ASP A 154 68.45 -44.35 31.91
N SER A 155 67.73 -43.55 32.70
CA SER A 155 68.12 -43.19 34.07
C SER A 155 68.25 -44.44 34.94
N ASP A 156 67.26 -45.33 34.94
CA ASP A 156 67.28 -46.56 35.73
C ASP A 156 68.42 -47.49 35.28
N ALA A 157 68.64 -47.66 33.98
CA ALA A 157 69.78 -48.40 33.43
C ALA A 157 71.13 -47.81 33.89
N LEU A 158 71.26 -46.48 33.95
CA LEU A 158 72.44 -45.80 34.49
C LEU A 158 72.61 -45.99 36.02
N THR A 159 71.52 -46.14 36.78
CA THR A 159 71.64 -46.50 38.22
C THR A 159 72.06 -47.97 38.39
N LEU A 160 71.48 -48.89 37.63
CA LEU A 160 71.84 -50.30 37.63
C LEU A 160 73.29 -50.51 37.21
N GLN A 161 73.78 -49.77 36.20
CA GLN A 161 75.19 -49.80 35.80
C GLN A 161 76.12 -49.28 36.89
N LYS A 162 75.73 -48.23 37.64
CA LYS A 162 76.50 -47.74 38.80
C LYS A 162 76.56 -48.76 39.93
N TYR A 163 75.45 -49.43 40.25
CA TYR A 163 75.45 -50.50 41.25
C TYR A 163 76.28 -51.70 40.79
N ALA A 164 76.14 -52.14 39.54
CA ALA A 164 76.97 -53.19 38.97
C ALA A 164 78.46 -52.86 39.06
N GLN A 165 78.90 -51.63 38.76
CA GLN A 165 80.30 -51.20 38.95
C GLN A 165 80.75 -51.17 40.42
N GLN A 166 79.86 -50.85 41.36
CA GLN A 166 80.16 -50.91 42.80
C GLN A 166 80.33 -52.36 43.27
N ASP A 167 79.47 -53.27 42.83
CA ASP A 167 79.56 -54.70 43.10
C ASP A 167 80.80 -55.31 42.47
N ASP A 168 81.13 -54.95 41.22
CA ASP A 168 82.36 -55.36 40.53
C ASP A 168 83.62 -54.95 41.30
N ASN A 169 83.64 -53.71 41.84
CA ASN A 169 84.71 -53.23 42.70
C ASN A 169 84.75 -53.96 44.04
N LYS A 170 83.60 -54.31 44.61
CA LYS A 170 83.50 -55.08 45.84
C LYS A 170 83.96 -56.53 45.66
N ILE A 171 83.61 -57.15 44.54
CA ILE A 171 84.07 -58.48 44.12
C ILE A 171 85.59 -58.45 43.93
N ARG A 172 86.14 -57.52 43.15
CA ARG A 172 87.60 -57.37 42.99
C ARG A 172 88.34 -57.25 44.33
N ALA A 173 87.82 -56.44 45.27
CA ALA A 173 88.40 -56.31 46.60
C ALA A 173 88.34 -57.62 47.42
N LEU A 174 87.22 -58.35 47.36
CA LEU A 174 87.05 -59.65 48.03
C LEU A 174 87.92 -60.75 47.40
N THR A 175 88.10 -60.75 46.07
CA THR A 175 89.01 -61.66 45.38
C THR A 175 90.46 -61.43 45.81
N LEU A 176 90.94 -60.19 45.84
CA LEU A 176 92.28 -59.86 46.33
C LEU A 176 92.47 -60.25 47.81
N GLN A 177 91.44 -60.12 48.64
CA GLN A 177 91.46 -60.58 50.03
C GLN A 177 91.53 -62.12 50.13
N LEU A 178 90.79 -62.84 49.28
CA LEU A 178 90.84 -64.31 49.18
C LEU A 178 92.20 -64.81 48.68
N GLU A 179 92.79 -64.18 47.66
CA GLU A 179 94.13 -64.51 47.16
C GLU A 179 95.19 -64.31 48.25
N ARG A 180 95.15 -63.18 48.95
CA ARG A 180 96.04 -62.90 50.09
C ARG A 180 95.92 -63.97 51.18
N LEU A 181 94.70 -64.26 51.65
CA LEU A 181 94.47 -65.30 52.68
C LEU A 181 94.90 -66.68 52.19
N THR A 182 94.72 -66.99 50.90
CA THR A 182 95.18 -68.25 50.30
C THR A 182 96.70 -68.34 50.28
N LEU A 183 97.41 -67.24 49.97
CA LEU A 183 98.87 -67.17 50.07
C LEU A 183 99.36 -67.33 51.51
N GLU A 184 98.75 -66.66 52.48
CA GLU A 184 99.08 -66.78 53.91
C GLU A 184 98.81 -68.22 54.43
N CYS A 185 97.71 -68.87 54.02
CA CYS A 185 97.44 -70.28 54.30
C CYS A 185 98.47 -71.22 53.68
N ASN A 186 98.89 -70.98 52.44
CA ASN A 186 99.90 -71.79 51.76
C ASN A 186 101.31 -71.61 52.36
N GLN A 187 101.64 -70.41 52.85
CA GLN A 187 102.88 -70.17 53.61
C GLN A 187 102.86 -70.93 54.94
N LYS A 188 101.77 -70.85 55.72
CA LYS A 188 101.63 -71.62 56.97
C LYS A 188 101.66 -73.13 56.74
N ARG A 189 101.14 -73.62 55.61
CA ARG A 189 101.24 -75.04 55.24
C ARG A 189 102.69 -75.47 54.98
N LYS A 190 103.46 -74.70 54.20
CA LYS A 190 104.90 -74.97 54.00
C LYS A 190 105.70 -74.98 55.29
N ILE A 191 105.38 -74.10 56.24
CA ILE A 191 106.02 -74.12 57.57
C ILE A 191 105.68 -75.42 58.30
N LEU A 192 104.40 -75.81 58.35
CA LEU A 192 103.97 -77.07 58.97
C LEU A 192 104.60 -78.31 58.29
N ASP A 193 104.70 -78.31 56.96
CA ASP A 193 105.31 -79.40 56.20
C ASP A 193 106.81 -79.53 56.53
N ASN A 194 107.52 -78.40 56.67
CA ASN A 194 108.93 -78.39 57.10
C ASN A 194 109.10 -78.93 58.52
N GLU A 195 108.37 -78.39 59.51
CA GLU A 195 108.39 -78.82 60.91
C GLU A 195 108.06 -80.31 61.05
N LEU A 196 107.15 -80.84 60.23
CA LEU A 196 106.84 -82.25 60.13
C LEU A 196 108.04 -83.07 59.60
N THR A 197 108.72 -82.60 58.55
CA THR A 197 109.92 -83.29 58.04
C THR A 197 111.10 -83.27 59.02
N GLU A 198 111.30 -82.16 59.74
CA GLU A 198 112.30 -82.07 60.81
C GLU A 198 111.97 -83.03 61.95
N THR A 199 110.72 -83.06 62.41
CA THR A 199 110.22 -84.03 63.42
C THR A 199 110.43 -85.48 62.97
N ILE A 200 110.13 -85.81 61.71
CA ILE A 200 110.33 -87.17 61.16
C ILE A 200 111.82 -87.52 61.08
N SER A 201 112.71 -86.56 60.77
CA SER A 201 114.16 -86.81 60.76
C SER A 201 114.69 -87.09 62.19
N ALA A 202 114.28 -86.31 63.19
CA ALA A 202 114.65 -86.55 64.58
C ALA A 202 114.09 -87.88 65.12
N GLN A 203 112.88 -88.28 64.70
CA GLN A 203 112.30 -89.59 65.01
C GLN A 203 113.14 -90.74 64.40
N LEU A 204 113.59 -90.59 63.14
CA LEU A 204 114.45 -91.57 62.47
C LEU A 204 115.84 -91.65 63.13
N GLU A 205 116.41 -90.55 63.61
CA GLU A 205 117.67 -90.54 64.36
C GLU A 205 117.51 -91.24 65.73
N LEU A 206 116.39 -91.02 66.43
CA LEU A 206 116.06 -91.72 67.67
C LEU A 206 115.86 -93.23 67.46
N ASP A 207 115.09 -93.64 66.45
CA ASP A 207 114.88 -95.05 66.12
C ASP A 207 116.19 -95.73 65.69
N LYS A 208 117.06 -94.99 64.97
CA LYS A 208 118.40 -95.45 64.59
C LYS A 208 119.31 -95.65 65.81
N ALA A 209 119.31 -94.70 66.74
CA ALA A 209 120.04 -94.81 68.01
C ALA A 209 119.52 -95.99 68.85
N ALA A 210 118.19 -96.18 68.93
CA ALA A 210 117.58 -97.32 69.62
C ALA A 210 118.00 -98.67 69.02
N GLN A 211 118.03 -98.79 67.69
CA GLN A 211 118.54 -100.00 67.02
C GLN A 211 120.00 -100.30 67.36
N ASP A 212 120.85 -99.27 67.42
CA ASP A 212 122.28 -99.47 67.74
C ASP A 212 122.50 -99.73 69.25
N PHE A 213 121.68 -99.16 70.15
CA PHE A 213 121.62 -99.57 71.56
C PHE A 213 121.26 -101.06 71.70
N CYS A 214 120.29 -101.55 70.93
CA CYS A 214 119.95 -102.98 70.91
C CYS A 214 121.11 -103.86 70.42
N LYS A 215 121.90 -103.42 69.43
CA LYS A 215 123.12 -104.14 69.00
C LYS A 215 124.16 -104.19 70.12
N ILE A 216 124.48 -103.04 70.72
CA ILE A 216 125.44 -102.95 71.83
C ILE A 216 125.00 -103.83 73.01
N HIS A 217 123.69 -103.91 73.29
CA HIS A 217 123.16 -104.80 74.33
C HIS A 217 123.31 -106.29 73.96
N ASN A 218 123.09 -106.67 72.70
CA ASN A 218 123.31 -108.04 72.23
C ASN A 218 124.79 -108.42 72.26
N GLU A 219 125.67 -107.54 71.80
CA GLU A 219 127.14 -107.70 71.84
C GLU A 219 127.63 -107.85 73.29
N ARG A 220 127.08 -107.06 74.22
CA ARG A 220 127.33 -107.21 75.66
C ARG A 220 126.84 -108.55 76.21
N GLN A 221 125.67 -109.04 75.80
CA GLN A 221 125.19 -110.36 76.22
C GLN A 221 126.06 -111.49 75.67
N GLU A 222 126.57 -111.38 74.44
CA GLU A 222 127.46 -112.39 73.86
C GLU A 222 128.82 -112.40 74.56
N LEU A 223 129.35 -111.24 74.95
CA LEU A 223 130.53 -111.13 75.82
C LEU A 223 130.31 -111.76 77.21
N ILE A 224 129.11 -111.64 77.78
CA ILE A 224 128.76 -112.29 79.06
C ILE A 224 128.75 -113.82 78.90
N LYS A 225 128.12 -114.37 77.85
CA LYS A 225 128.18 -115.81 77.56
C LYS A 225 129.61 -116.33 77.36
N GLN A 226 130.47 -115.54 76.71
CA GLN A 226 131.88 -115.89 76.52
C GLN A 226 132.62 -115.95 77.87
N TRP A 227 132.33 -115.04 78.79
CA TRP A 227 132.83 -115.09 80.17
C TRP A 227 132.31 -116.30 80.96
N GLU A 228 131.02 -116.57 80.93
CA GLU A 228 130.39 -117.73 81.60
C GLU A 228 130.99 -119.05 81.10
N ASN A 229 131.13 -119.21 79.78
CA ASN A 229 131.72 -120.39 79.16
C ASN A 229 133.23 -120.52 79.49
N THR A 230 133.95 -119.41 79.68
CA THR A 230 135.36 -119.42 80.11
C THR A 230 135.50 -119.93 81.55
N ILE A 231 134.56 -119.61 82.44
CA ILE A 231 134.51 -120.09 83.83
C ILE A 231 134.13 -121.58 83.87
N GLU A 232 133.15 -122.00 83.08
CA GLU A 232 132.73 -123.40 82.95
C GLU A 232 133.88 -124.29 82.43
N GLN A 233 134.67 -123.78 81.48
CA GLN A 233 135.89 -124.42 81.00
C GLN A 233 137.06 -124.40 82.00
N MET A 234 137.03 -123.57 83.05
CA MET A 234 138.05 -123.59 84.10
C MET A 234 137.77 -124.74 85.06
N ARG A 235 136.51 -124.90 85.51
CA ARG A 235 136.08 -126.00 86.40
C ARG A 235 136.28 -127.41 85.83
N LYS A 236 136.29 -127.58 84.51
CA LYS A 236 136.46 -128.89 83.85
C LYS A 236 137.92 -129.29 83.57
N ARG A 237 138.91 -128.47 83.95
CA ARG A 237 140.34 -128.78 83.67
C ARG A 237 141.14 -129.35 84.84
N ASP A 238 140.61 -129.31 86.06
CA ASP A 238 141.30 -129.84 87.25
C ASP A 238 140.96 -131.32 87.57
N GLY A 239 140.00 -131.93 86.85
CA GLY A 239 139.51 -133.29 87.11
C GLY A 239 140.10 -134.35 86.17
N ASP A 240 139.96 -134.16 84.86
CA ASP A 240 140.23 -135.20 83.87
C ASP A 240 141.67 -135.14 83.32
N ILE A 241 142.52 -135.74 84.16
CA ILE A 241 143.88 -136.26 83.96
C ILE A 241 144.14 -136.86 82.56
N ASP A 242 145.38 -136.66 82.08
CA ASP A 242 146.11 -137.38 81.02
C ASP A 242 145.58 -137.43 79.56
N ASN A 243 146.55 -137.36 78.64
CA ASN A 243 146.52 -137.83 77.24
C ASN A 243 145.65 -137.10 76.19
N SER A 244 146.33 -136.14 75.52
CA SER A 244 146.54 -136.18 74.07
C SER A 244 145.41 -135.79 73.08
N ALA A 245 145.48 -134.52 72.64
CA ALA A 245 145.58 -134.11 71.22
C ALA A 245 144.43 -134.47 70.21
N LEU A 246 143.63 -133.51 69.72
CA LEU A 246 143.86 -132.55 68.58
C LEU A 246 143.49 -133.14 67.17
N LEU A 247 142.98 -132.42 66.15
CA LEU A 247 142.58 -131.00 65.94
C LEU A 247 141.78 -130.83 64.60
N ASP A 248 140.91 -129.80 64.48
CA ASP A 248 140.57 -128.91 63.31
C ASP A 248 140.25 -129.37 61.84
N SER A 249 139.85 -128.49 60.89
CA SER A 249 138.86 -127.35 60.91
C SER A 249 138.62 -126.68 59.51
N LEU A 250 137.45 -126.01 59.38
CA LEU A 250 137.16 -124.66 58.81
C LEU A 250 137.50 -124.16 57.36
N LYS A 251 136.50 -123.42 56.81
CA LYS A 251 136.51 -122.04 56.20
C LYS A 251 136.51 -121.79 54.66
N ALA A 252 135.51 -121.04 54.20
CA ALA A 252 135.54 -119.82 53.34
C ALA A 252 134.10 -119.50 52.85
N THR A 253 133.40 -118.34 52.94
CA THR A 253 133.57 -116.88 53.17
C THR A 253 133.22 -116.00 51.95
N VAL A 254 131.97 -115.52 51.94
CA VAL A 254 131.48 -114.17 51.51
C VAL A 254 132.00 -113.55 50.20
N ASN A 255 131.11 -113.44 49.20
CA ASN A 255 130.90 -112.33 48.22
C ASN A 255 129.87 -112.83 47.17
N ARG A 256 129.00 -112.03 46.51
CA ARG A 256 128.71 -110.58 46.56
C ARG A 256 127.27 -110.29 46.09
N THR A 257 126.78 -109.09 46.38
CA THR A 257 125.53 -108.47 45.90
C THR A 257 125.28 -108.60 44.39
N SER A 258 124.11 -109.10 43.98
CA SER A 258 123.68 -109.11 42.56
C SER A 258 122.15 -109.08 42.31
N SER A 259 121.30 -109.11 43.35
CA SER A 259 119.85 -109.38 43.20
C SER A 259 118.98 -108.12 43.08
N ASP A 260 119.45 -106.96 43.56
CA ASP A 260 118.63 -105.77 43.78
C ASP A 260 118.16 -105.06 42.49
N LEU A 261 118.69 -105.47 41.32
CA LEU A 261 118.41 -104.86 40.03
C LEU A 261 117.08 -105.31 39.39
N GLU A 262 116.52 -106.46 39.78
CA GLU A 262 115.25 -106.94 39.18
C GLU A 262 114.01 -106.29 39.80
N ALA A 263 114.07 -105.83 41.05
CA ALA A 263 112.96 -105.14 41.72
C ALA A 263 112.52 -103.88 40.96
N LEU A 264 113.48 -103.13 40.39
CA LEU A 264 113.23 -101.90 39.63
C LEU A 264 112.40 -102.14 38.35
N ARG A 265 112.44 -103.35 37.76
CA ARG A 265 111.68 -103.66 36.52
C ARG A 265 110.17 -103.69 36.73
N LYS A 266 109.67 -103.99 37.94
CA LYS A 266 108.23 -103.93 38.26
C LYS A 266 107.72 -102.49 38.43
N ASN A 267 108.55 -101.56 38.88
CA ASN A 267 108.12 -100.16 39.06
C ASN A 267 108.00 -99.42 37.72
N ILE A 268 108.82 -99.78 36.71
CA ILE A 268 108.77 -99.20 35.36
C ILE A 268 107.42 -99.50 34.65
N SER A 269 106.79 -100.66 34.89
CA SER A 269 105.47 -100.95 34.32
C SER A 269 104.33 -100.18 35.00
N LYS A 270 104.47 -99.84 36.29
CA LYS A 270 103.58 -98.91 37.01
C LYS A 270 103.71 -97.50 36.46
N ILE A 271 104.93 -96.96 36.41
CA ILE A 271 105.20 -95.60 35.91
C ILE A 271 104.75 -95.42 34.45
N LYS A 272 104.84 -96.45 33.59
CA LYS A 272 104.24 -96.38 32.23
C LYS A 272 102.71 -96.27 32.24
N LYS A 273 102.04 -96.79 33.26
CA LYS A 273 100.58 -96.66 33.45
C LYS A 273 100.23 -95.30 34.06
N ASP A 274 101.00 -94.85 35.04
CA ASP A 274 100.83 -93.56 35.70
C ASP A 274 101.10 -92.39 34.72
N ILE A 275 102.09 -92.52 33.83
CA ILE A 275 102.32 -91.57 32.71
C ILE A 275 101.16 -91.61 31.69
N HIS A 276 100.49 -92.76 31.50
CA HIS A 276 99.31 -92.83 30.64
C HIS A 276 98.08 -92.19 31.29
N GLU A 277 97.92 -92.33 32.61
CA GLU A 277 96.90 -91.59 33.37
C GLU A 277 97.20 -90.09 33.44
N GLU A 278 98.45 -89.67 33.62
CA GLU A 278 98.81 -88.25 33.62
C GLU A 278 98.77 -87.62 32.23
N THR A 279 99.08 -88.35 31.15
CA THR A 279 98.80 -87.85 29.79
C THR A 279 97.29 -87.82 29.49
N ALA A 280 96.49 -88.75 30.04
CA ALA A 280 95.03 -88.66 29.96
C ALA A 280 94.45 -87.55 30.85
N ARG A 281 95.06 -87.21 31.99
CA ARG A 281 94.72 -86.04 32.83
C ARG A 281 95.12 -84.75 32.14
N LEU A 282 96.30 -84.69 31.49
CA LEU A 282 96.76 -83.54 30.72
C LEU A 282 95.95 -83.33 29.44
N GLN A 283 95.46 -84.41 28.81
CA GLN A 283 94.46 -84.31 27.75
C GLN A 283 93.10 -83.85 28.32
N LYS A 284 92.70 -84.29 29.52
CA LYS A 284 91.50 -83.77 30.20
C LYS A 284 91.63 -82.29 30.60
N THR A 285 92.79 -81.80 31.05
CA THR A 285 93.00 -80.36 31.31
C THR A 285 93.21 -79.55 30.04
N LYS A 286 93.75 -80.11 28.95
CA LYS A 286 93.64 -79.50 27.60
C LYS A 286 92.20 -79.36 27.17
N ASN A 287 91.42 -80.44 27.18
CA ASN A 287 89.99 -80.40 26.87
C ASN A 287 89.18 -79.54 27.87
N HIS A 288 89.70 -79.27 29.08
CA HIS A 288 89.12 -78.33 30.03
C HIS A 288 89.51 -76.88 29.73
N ASN A 289 90.76 -76.62 29.30
CA ASN A 289 91.19 -75.30 28.81
C ASN A 289 90.53 -74.93 27.48
N GLU A 290 90.35 -75.89 26.57
CA GLU A 290 89.53 -75.70 25.36
C GLU A 290 88.08 -75.44 25.76
N LYS A 291 87.50 -76.18 26.72
CA LYS A 291 86.16 -75.87 27.24
C LYS A 291 86.08 -74.56 28.04
N ILE A 292 87.18 -74.06 28.59
CA ILE A 292 87.26 -72.73 29.20
C ILE A 292 87.39 -71.67 28.09
N GLN A 293 88.12 -71.91 27.00
CA GLN A 293 88.18 -71.02 25.84
C GLN A 293 86.86 -70.99 25.05
N THR A 294 86.15 -72.11 24.87
CA THR A 294 84.80 -72.10 24.30
C THR A 294 83.82 -71.46 25.27
N LYS A 295 83.98 -71.62 26.60
CA LYS A 295 83.19 -70.84 27.57
C LYS A 295 83.54 -69.35 27.59
N LEU A 296 84.79 -68.96 27.31
CA LEU A 296 85.18 -67.55 27.19
C LEU A 296 84.57 -66.95 25.93
N LYS A 297 84.56 -67.71 24.81
CA LYS A 297 83.82 -67.35 23.58
C LYS A 297 82.31 -67.30 23.81
N GLU A 298 81.71 -68.34 24.41
CA GLU A 298 80.30 -68.35 24.78
C GLU A 298 79.95 -67.24 25.78
N ILE A 299 80.89 -66.75 26.61
CA ILE A 299 80.66 -65.60 27.50
C ILE A 299 80.78 -64.27 26.73
N THR A 300 81.66 -64.16 25.73
CA THR A 300 81.62 -63.02 24.80
C THR A 300 80.41 -63.03 23.86
N GLU A 301 79.82 -64.20 23.59
CA GLU A 301 78.59 -64.34 22.79
C GLU A 301 77.30 -64.23 23.64
N LYS A 302 77.33 -64.66 24.92
CA LYS A 302 76.19 -64.57 25.87
C LYS A 302 76.23 -63.32 26.74
N THR A 303 77.27 -62.50 26.66
CA THR A 303 77.17 -61.06 26.92
C THR A 303 76.42 -60.45 25.74
N MET A 304 75.10 -60.70 25.69
CA MET A 304 74.18 -60.23 24.65
C MET A 304 74.51 -58.78 24.30
N SER A 305 74.97 -58.53 23.07
CA SER A 305 75.55 -57.22 22.77
C SER A 305 74.52 -56.12 22.97
N VAL A 306 75.00 -54.97 23.46
CA VAL A 306 74.23 -53.72 23.43
C VAL A 306 73.80 -53.42 21.99
N GLU A 307 74.57 -53.87 20.99
CA GLU A 307 74.27 -53.72 19.56
C GLU A 307 72.97 -54.41 19.14
N GLU A 308 72.66 -55.65 19.55
CA GLU A 308 71.41 -56.31 19.10
C GLU A 308 70.14 -55.68 19.71
N LYS A 309 70.26 -55.12 20.91
CA LYS A 309 69.18 -54.32 21.52
C LYS A 309 69.11 -52.92 20.92
N ALA A 310 70.26 -52.33 20.59
CA ALA A 310 70.34 -51.05 19.90
C ALA A 310 69.74 -51.18 18.50
N THR A 311 70.07 -52.18 17.68
CA THR A 311 69.50 -52.34 16.34
C THR A 311 67.98 -52.50 16.38
N ASN A 312 67.42 -53.25 17.34
CA ASN A 312 65.96 -53.34 17.48
C ASN A 312 65.32 -52.00 17.90
N LEU A 313 65.95 -51.23 18.79
CA LEU A 313 65.47 -49.89 19.17
C LEU A 313 65.64 -48.87 18.03
N GLU A 314 66.72 -48.99 17.27
CA GLU A 314 67.09 -48.11 16.16
C GLU A 314 66.28 -48.42 14.89
N ASP A 315 65.84 -49.67 14.70
CA ASP A 315 64.90 -50.05 13.64
C ASP A 315 63.46 -49.66 14.01
N MET A 316 63.03 -49.77 15.27
CA MET A 316 61.77 -49.15 15.71
C MET A 316 61.82 -47.62 15.59
N LEU A 317 62.94 -46.97 15.92
CA LEU A 317 63.12 -45.54 15.68
C LEU A 317 63.07 -45.19 14.19
N LYS A 318 63.61 -46.01 13.29
CA LYS A 318 63.49 -45.81 11.82
C LYS A 318 62.05 -45.97 11.33
N GLU A 319 61.25 -46.82 11.98
CA GLU A 319 59.84 -47.05 11.63
C GLU A 319 58.95 -45.88 12.13
N GLU A 320 59.10 -45.46 13.39
CA GLU A 320 58.47 -44.24 13.94
C GLU A 320 58.91 -42.97 13.17
N GLU A 321 60.21 -42.81 12.88
CA GLU A 321 60.72 -41.72 12.04
C GLU A 321 60.07 -41.69 10.65
N LYS A 322 59.67 -42.84 10.11
CA LYS A 322 59.08 -42.96 8.78
C LYS A 322 57.59 -42.61 8.83
N ASP A 323 56.86 -43.07 9.85
CA ASP A 323 55.46 -42.69 10.04
C ASP A 323 55.31 -41.18 10.34
N VAL A 324 56.24 -40.59 11.12
CA VAL A 324 56.34 -39.13 11.30
C VAL A 324 56.59 -38.40 9.97
N LYS A 325 57.43 -38.94 9.08
CA LYS A 325 57.68 -38.36 7.74
C LYS A 325 56.44 -38.48 6.85
N ASP A 326 55.72 -39.60 6.86
CA ASP A 326 54.49 -39.78 6.09
C ASP A 326 53.33 -38.91 6.63
N VAL A 327 53.28 -38.64 7.94
CA VAL A 327 52.39 -37.63 8.54
C VAL A 327 52.75 -36.21 8.09
N ASP A 328 54.03 -35.80 8.13
CA ASP A 328 54.41 -34.45 7.66
C ASP A 328 54.24 -34.29 6.13
N ILE A 329 54.39 -35.37 5.34
CA ILE A 329 54.03 -35.36 3.91
C ILE A 329 52.52 -35.10 3.74
N GLN A 330 51.65 -35.77 4.49
CA GLN A 330 50.20 -35.52 4.46
C GLN A 330 49.85 -34.09 4.94
N LEU A 331 50.49 -33.63 6.01
CA LEU A 331 50.31 -32.30 6.59
C LEU A 331 50.75 -31.21 5.61
N ASN A 332 51.86 -31.40 4.89
CA ASN A 332 52.29 -30.52 3.80
C ASN A 332 51.39 -30.61 2.56
N LEU A 333 50.81 -31.76 2.23
CA LEU A 333 49.79 -31.88 1.18
C LEU A 333 48.54 -31.06 1.54
N ILE A 334 48.08 -31.13 2.79
CA ILE A 334 46.92 -30.38 3.30
C ILE A 334 47.21 -28.89 3.40
N LYS A 335 48.40 -28.47 3.85
CA LYS A 335 48.88 -27.07 3.77
C LYS A 335 48.82 -26.55 2.32
N ASN A 336 49.24 -27.34 1.33
CA ASN A 336 49.18 -26.95 -0.08
C ASN A 336 47.74 -26.84 -0.62
N VAL A 337 46.83 -27.71 -0.18
CA VAL A 337 45.38 -27.60 -0.51
C VAL A 337 44.76 -26.36 0.15
N LEU A 338 45.08 -26.09 1.43
CA LEU A 338 44.66 -24.87 2.13
C LEU A 338 45.19 -23.61 1.45
N PHE A 339 46.46 -23.59 1.05
CA PHE A 339 47.07 -22.46 0.34
C PHE A 339 46.36 -22.21 -1.00
N LYS A 340 46.11 -23.26 -1.80
CA LYS A 340 45.33 -23.13 -3.04
C LYS A 340 43.91 -22.64 -2.79
N LYS A 341 43.23 -23.11 -1.74
CA LYS A 341 41.86 -22.66 -1.41
C LYS A 341 41.82 -21.23 -0.85
N ALA A 342 42.85 -20.80 -0.12
CA ALA A 342 43.03 -19.41 0.29
C ALA A 342 43.32 -18.51 -0.93
N GLN A 343 44.11 -18.97 -1.90
CA GLN A 343 44.39 -18.26 -3.15
C GLN A 343 43.14 -18.17 -4.04
N GLU A 344 42.36 -19.25 -4.17
CA GLU A 344 41.03 -19.22 -4.83
C GLU A 344 40.11 -18.19 -4.15
N LEU A 345 39.99 -18.22 -2.83
CA LEU A 345 39.21 -17.25 -2.05
C LEU A 345 39.71 -15.81 -2.25
N GLN A 346 41.03 -15.60 -2.36
CA GLN A 346 41.60 -14.30 -2.69
C GLN A 346 41.23 -13.85 -4.11
N THR A 347 41.19 -14.76 -5.09
CA THR A 347 40.72 -14.41 -6.45
C THR A 347 39.22 -14.09 -6.50
N GLU A 348 38.38 -14.84 -5.77
CA GLU A 348 36.94 -14.54 -5.69
C GLU A 348 36.65 -13.24 -4.94
N THR A 349 37.36 -12.93 -3.85
CA THR A 349 37.22 -11.64 -3.15
C THR A 349 37.79 -10.45 -3.93
N MET A 350 38.70 -10.66 -4.89
CA MET A 350 39.06 -9.62 -5.87
C MET A 350 37.99 -9.43 -6.95
N LYS A 351 37.35 -10.51 -7.43
CA LYS A 351 36.17 -10.40 -8.31
C LYS A 351 35.00 -9.71 -7.61
N GLU A 352 34.74 -10.05 -6.35
CA GLU A 352 33.73 -9.38 -5.51
C GLU A 352 33.97 -7.87 -5.45
N LYS A 353 35.21 -7.43 -5.23
CA LYS A 353 35.57 -6.00 -5.25
C LYS A 353 35.40 -5.33 -6.62
N ALA A 354 35.69 -6.04 -7.71
CA ALA A 354 35.42 -5.55 -9.05
C ALA A 354 33.91 -5.37 -9.30
N VAL A 355 33.11 -6.40 -9.00
CA VAL A 355 31.64 -6.37 -9.12
C VAL A 355 31.01 -5.32 -8.20
N LEU A 356 31.52 -5.13 -6.98
CA LEU A 356 31.09 -4.04 -6.09
C LEU A 356 31.38 -2.65 -6.69
N SER A 357 32.51 -2.49 -7.38
CA SER A 357 32.86 -1.24 -8.08
C SER A 357 31.93 -0.99 -9.29
N GLU A 358 31.57 -2.04 -10.02
CA GLU A 358 30.57 -1.97 -11.11
C GLU A 358 29.15 -1.68 -10.57
N ILE A 359 28.79 -2.25 -9.42
CA ILE A 359 27.54 -1.95 -8.69
C ILE A 359 27.53 -0.48 -8.22
N GLU A 360 28.66 0.08 -7.80
CA GLU A 360 28.75 1.48 -7.37
C GLU A 360 28.73 2.45 -8.57
N GLY A 361 29.34 2.06 -9.70
CA GLY A 361 29.23 2.76 -10.98
C GLY A 361 27.78 2.79 -11.50
N THR A 362 27.13 1.62 -11.59
CA THR A 362 25.73 1.51 -12.02
C THR A 362 24.76 2.19 -11.06
N ARG A 363 24.98 2.14 -9.73
CA ARG A 363 24.24 2.96 -8.75
C ARG A 363 24.40 4.47 -8.99
N SER A 364 25.57 4.90 -9.44
CA SER A 364 25.82 6.32 -9.77
C SER A 364 25.11 6.72 -11.07
N SER A 365 25.10 5.86 -12.09
CA SER A 365 24.26 6.03 -13.29
C SER A 365 22.76 6.03 -12.96
N LEU A 366 22.31 5.16 -12.04
CA LEU A 366 20.93 5.10 -11.57
C LEU A 366 20.54 6.37 -10.82
N LYS A 367 21.41 6.93 -9.96
CA LYS A 367 21.20 8.26 -9.34
C LYS A 367 21.04 9.37 -10.39
N HIS A 368 21.85 9.36 -11.45
CA HIS A 368 21.73 10.33 -12.54
C HIS A 368 20.40 10.16 -13.30
N LEU A 369 20.03 8.93 -13.67
CA LEU A 369 18.76 8.63 -14.35
C LEU A 369 17.54 8.97 -13.49
N ASN A 370 17.60 8.72 -12.18
CA ASN A 370 16.55 9.09 -11.22
C ASN A 370 16.42 10.61 -11.06
N HIS A 371 17.53 11.37 -11.18
CA HIS A 371 17.47 12.83 -11.21
C HIS A 371 16.86 13.36 -12.53
N GLN A 372 17.11 12.70 -13.66
CA GLN A 372 16.38 12.99 -14.91
C GLN A 372 14.89 12.66 -14.79
N LEU A 373 14.55 11.54 -14.14
CA LEU A 373 13.16 11.13 -13.88
C LEU A 373 12.43 12.19 -13.02
N GLN A 374 13.03 12.61 -11.90
CA GLN A 374 12.50 13.71 -11.06
C GLN A 374 12.28 15.02 -11.83
N LYS A 375 13.12 15.32 -12.84
CA LYS A 375 12.93 16.49 -13.71
C LYS A 375 11.73 16.32 -14.65
N LEU A 376 11.53 15.11 -15.19
CA LEU A 376 10.34 14.78 -15.99
C LEU A 376 9.06 14.72 -15.13
N ASP A 377 9.14 14.26 -13.88
CA ASP A 377 8.04 14.32 -12.92
C ASP A 377 7.63 15.77 -12.65
N PHE A 378 8.60 16.68 -12.48
CA PHE A 378 8.33 18.11 -12.33
C PHE A 378 7.72 18.74 -13.61
N GLU A 379 8.21 18.35 -14.79
CA GLU A 379 7.66 18.82 -16.07
C GLU A 379 6.25 18.29 -16.34
N THR A 380 5.93 17.05 -15.94
CA THR A 380 4.58 16.47 -16.06
C THR A 380 3.61 17.01 -15.01
N LEU A 381 4.04 17.28 -13.77
CA LEU A 381 3.23 18.02 -12.79
C LEU A 381 2.83 19.40 -13.31
N LYS A 382 3.77 20.13 -13.93
CA LYS A 382 3.50 21.43 -14.57
C LYS A 382 2.55 21.31 -15.76
N GLN A 383 2.59 20.20 -16.52
CA GLN A 383 1.61 19.92 -17.57
C GLN A 383 0.23 19.61 -16.99
N GLN A 384 0.14 18.89 -15.87
CA GLN A 384 -1.13 18.64 -15.17
C GLN A 384 -1.76 19.94 -14.66
N GLU A 385 -1.00 20.89 -14.09
CA GLU A 385 -1.51 22.21 -13.73
C GLU A 385 -2.14 22.95 -14.94
N ILE A 386 -1.49 22.87 -16.10
CA ILE A 386 -2.00 23.45 -17.36
C ILE A 386 -3.28 22.73 -17.80
N MET A 387 -3.29 21.39 -17.82
CA MET A 387 -4.48 20.60 -18.16
C MET A 387 -5.66 20.91 -17.24
N TYR A 388 -5.47 20.95 -15.91
CA TYR A 388 -6.55 21.30 -14.99
C TYR A 388 -7.10 22.72 -15.22
N SER A 389 -6.25 23.68 -15.62
CA SER A 389 -6.71 25.03 -16.00
C SER A 389 -7.56 25.04 -17.29
N GLN A 390 -7.25 24.15 -18.23
CA GLN A 390 -7.96 23.99 -19.50
C GLN A 390 -9.25 23.19 -19.33
N ASP A 391 -9.23 22.09 -18.57
CA ASP A 391 -10.40 21.28 -18.20
C ASP A 391 -11.47 22.11 -17.50
N PHE A 392 -11.07 22.98 -16.56
CA PHE A 392 -11.99 23.90 -15.89
C PHE A 392 -12.70 24.84 -16.88
N HIS A 393 -11.98 25.30 -17.91
CA HIS A 393 -12.54 26.14 -18.96
C HIS A 393 -13.47 25.34 -19.90
N ILE A 394 -13.07 24.13 -20.28
CA ILE A 394 -13.82 23.23 -21.17
C ILE A 394 -15.13 22.77 -20.51
N GLN A 395 -15.11 22.35 -19.25
CA GLN A 395 -16.34 22.01 -18.51
C GLN A 395 -17.33 23.19 -18.40
N GLN A 396 -16.84 24.43 -18.42
CA GLN A 396 -17.67 25.64 -18.41
C GLN A 396 -18.39 25.85 -19.76
N VAL A 397 -17.76 25.44 -20.87
CA VAL A 397 -18.35 25.42 -22.22
C VAL A 397 -19.29 24.23 -22.41
N GLU A 398 -18.90 23.03 -21.99
CA GLU A 398 -19.70 21.80 -22.14
C GLU A 398 -21.04 21.90 -21.40
N ARG A 399 -21.04 22.40 -20.15
CA ARG A 399 -22.28 22.63 -19.39
C ARG A 399 -23.19 23.71 -20.00
N ARG A 400 -22.67 24.53 -20.91
CA ARG A 400 -23.43 25.50 -21.72
C ARG A 400 -23.97 24.83 -22.99
N MET A 401 -23.21 23.92 -23.59
CA MET A 401 -23.56 23.14 -24.78
C MET A 401 -24.61 22.05 -24.55
N SER A 402 -24.49 21.21 -23.51
CA SER A 402 -25.42 20.09 -23.30
C SER A 402 -26.85 20.56 -22.98
N ARG A 403 -27.00 21.78 -22.43
CA ARG A 403 -28.31 22.44 -22.23
C ARG A 403 -29.00 22.87 -23.53
N LEU A 404 -28.29 22.89 -24.66
CA LEU A 404 -28.80 23.31 -25.97
C LEU A 404 -29.13 22.13 -26.91
N LYS A 405 -28.89 20.87 -26.51
CA LYS A 405 -28.77 19.71 -27.43
C LYS A 405 -29.56 18.45 -27.00
N GLY A 406 -30.83 18.60 -26.60
CA GLY A 406 -31.69 17.49 -26.12
C GLY A 406 -31.58 16.16 -26.91
N GLU A 407 -31.54 15.05 -26.16
CA GLU A 407 -30.90 13.77 -26.53
C GLU A 407 -31.58 12.94 -27.66
N ILE A 408 -30.86 11.92 -28.16
CA ILE A 408 -30.90 11.45 -29.58
C ILE A 408 -31.33 9.96 -29.76
N ASN A 409 -31.60 9.55 -31.00
CA ASN A 409 -32.16 8.27 -31.49
C ASN A 409 -31.43 7.92 -32.84
N SER A 410 -31.39 6.71 -33.44
CA SER A 410 -32.40 5.62 -33.40
C SER A 410 -31.91 4.19 -33.69
N GLU A 411 -30.68 3.93 -34.17
CA GLU A 411 -30.26 2.59 -34.68
C GLU A 411 -28.92 2.09 -34.12
N GLU A 412 -28.02 3.02 -33.75
CA GLU A 412 -27.14 2.79 -32.59
C GLU A 412 -27.96 2.20 -31.45
N LYS A 413 -29.18 2.70 -31.20
CA LYS A 413 -30.14 2.15 -30.24
C LYS A 413 -30.42 0.64 -30.41
N GLN A 414 -30.18 -0.04 -31.54
CA GLN A 414 -30.35 -1.51 -31.62
C GLN A 414 -29.06 -2.29 -31.36
N ALA A 415 -27.91 -1.88 -31.91
CA ALA A 415 -26.62 -2.47 -31.54
C ALA A 415 -26.33 -2.18 -30.05
N LEU A 416 -26.65 -0.96 -29.63
CA LEU A 416 -26.75 -0.58 -28.23
C LEU A 416 -27.91 -1.28 -27.53
N GLU A 417 -29.14 -1.52 -28.01
CA GLU A 417 -30.11 -2.33 -27.23
C GLU A 417 -29.83 -3.84 -27.19
N ALA A 418 -28.92 -4.37 -28.00
CA ALA A 418 -28.23 -5.64 -27.72
C ALA A 418 -27.15 -5.45 -26.62
N LYS A 419 -26.26 -4.46 -26.77
CA LYS A 419 -25.21 -4.15 -25.78
C LYS A 419 -25.76 -3.61 -24.46
N ILE A 420 -26.99 -3.11 -24.43
CA ILE A 420 -27.81 -2.63 -23.31
C ILE A 420 -28.74 -3.76 -22.87
N VAL A 421 -28.99 -4.84 -23.62
CA VAL A 421 -29.49 -6.08 -23.00
C VAL A 421 -28.37 -6.79 -22.24
N GLU A 422 -27.16 -6.84 -22.80
CA GLU A 422 -25.98 -7.34 -22.08
C GLU A 422 -25.60 -6.41 -20.91
N LEU A 423 -25.52 -5.10 -21.14
CA LEU A 423 -25.27 -4.12 -20.08
C LEU A 423 -26.49 -3.90 -19.19
N LYS A 424 -27.76 -4.17 -19.57
CA LYS A 424 -28.88 -4.27 -18.62
C LYS A 424 -28.71 -5.53 -17.79
N LYS A 425 -28.24 -6.64 -18.34
CA LYS A 425 -27.96 -7.85 -17.55
C LYS A 425 -26.84 -7.58 -16.56
N SER A 426 -25.70 -7.02 -16.99
CA SER A 426 -24.63 -6.64 -16.07
C SER A 426 -25.01 -5.48 -15.16
N LEU A 427 -25.90 -4.56 -15.57
CA LEU A 427 -26.46 -3.51 -14.72
C LEU A 427 -27.51 -4.06 -13.76
N GLU A 428 -28.21 -5.16 -14.06
CA GLU A 428 -29.19 -5.79 -13.17
C GLU A 428 -28.50 -6.76 -12.21
N GLU A 429 -27.42 -7.41 -12.64
CA GLU A 429 -26.41 -8.01 -11.76
C GLU A 429 -25.77 -6.94 -10.87
N LYS A 430 -25.36 -5.78 -11.43
CA LYS A 430 -24.81 -4.68 -10.63
C LYS A 430 -25.86 -3.95 -9.79
N LYS A 431 -27.13 -3.88 -10.15
CA LYS A 431 -28.26 -3.34 -9.35
C LYS A 431 -28.80 -4.34 -8.36
N SER A 432 -28.64 -5.64 -8.56
CA SER A 432 -28.89 -6.63 -7.51
C SER A 432 -27.73 -6.66 -6.52
N THR A 433 -26.47 -6.48 -6.96
CA THR A 433 -25.37 -6.19 -6.01
C THR A 433 -25.48 -4.80 -5.38
N CYS A 434 -25.95 -3.78 -6.09
CA CYS A 434 -26.14 -2.43 -5.57
C CYS A 434 -27.42 -2.35 -4.73
N GLY A 435 -28.43 -3.17 -4.99
CA GLY A 435 -29.61 -3.39 -4.17
C GLY A 435 -29.30 -4.21 -2.91
N LEU A 436 -28.37 -5.16 -3.00
CA LEU A 436 -27.79 -5.84 -1.84
C LEU A 436 -26.93 -4.88 -1.02
N LEU A 437 -26.08 -4.07 -1.66
CA LEU A 437 -25.31 -3.00 -1.01
C LEU A 437 -26.22 -1.89 -0.49
N GLU A 438 -27.33 -1.57 -1.13
CA GLU A 438 -28.32 -0.59 -0.67
C GLU A 438 -29.12 -1.15 0.50
N THR A 439 -29.49 -2.43 0.49
CA THR A 439 -30.14 -3.05 1.64
C THR A 439 -29.15 -3.28 2.79
N GLN A 440 -27.86 -3.47 2.51
CA GLN A 440 -26.79 -3.41 3.50
C GLN A 440 -26.56 -1.98 3.99
N ILE A 441 -26.56 -0.96 3.14
CA ILE A 441 -26.44 0.47 3.51
C ILE A 441 -27.68 0.93 4.27
N LYS A 442 -28.89 0.47 3.90
CA LYS A 442 -30.14 0.74 4.64
C LYS A 442 -30.17 0.00 5.97
N LYS A 443 -29.63 -1.22 6.07
CA LYS A 443 -29.35 -1.89 7.35
C LYS A 443 -28.35 -1.06 8.17
N LEU A 444 -27.14 -0.83 7.67
CA LEU A 444 -26.11 -0.02 8.32
C LEU A 444 -26.58 1.39 8.67
N HIS A 445 -27.49 2.01 7.91
CA HIS A 445 -28.08 3.32 8.21
C HIS A 445 -29.15 3.22 9.29
N ASN A 446 -29.96 2.16 9.32
CA ASN A 446 -30.83 1.85 10.45
C ASN A 446 -30.03 1.51 11.71
N ASP A 447 -28.95 0.75 11.58
CA ASP A 447 -28.03 0.38 12.66
C ASP A 447 -27.30 1.63 13.17
N LEU A 448 -26.79 2.49 12.30
CA LEU A 448 -26.24 3.81 12.65
C LEU A 448 -27.30 4.73 13.24
N TYR A 449 -28.57 4.66 12.81
CA TYR A 449 -29.66 5.39 13.44
C TYR A 449 -29.95 4.87 14.85
N PHE A 450 -29.99 3.55 15.06
CA PHE A 450 -30.16 2.93 16.38
C PHE A 450 -28.97 3.21 17.30
N ILE A 451 -27.74 3.14 16.79
CA ILE A 451 -26.50 3.49 17.50
C ILE A 451 -26.46 4.99 17.82
N LYS A 452 -26.87 5.87 16.89
CA LYS A 452 -26.96 7.31 17.15
C LYS A 452 -28.08 7.64 18.15
N LYS A 453 -29.17 6.87 18.16
CA LYS A 453 -30.29 7.00 19.10
C LYS A 453 -29.96 6.47 20.50
N SER A 454 -29.22 5.36 20.61
CA SER A 454 -28.67 4.91 21.88
C SER A 454 -27.55 5.83 22.36
N TYR A 455 -26.69 6.35 21.47
CA TYR A 455 -25.71 7.37 21.82
C TYR A 455 -26.37 8.67 22.32
N SER A 456 -27.47 9.12 21.71
CA SER A 456 -28.27 10.24 22.20
C SER A 456 -28.77 9.97 23.63
N LYS A 457 -29.44 8.82 23.84
CA LYS A 457 -29.88 8.39 25.19
C LYS A 457 -28.73 8.33 26.19
N ASN A 458 -27.61 7.69 25.85
CA ASN A 458 -26.44 7.60 26.73
C ASN A 458 -25.83 9.00 26.99
N SER A 459 -25.95 9.95 26.07
CA SER A 459 -25.53 11.34 26.26
C SER A 459 -26.52 12.14 27.11
N GLU A 460 -27.82 11.87 27.00
CA GLU A 460 -28.89 12.41 27.84
C GLU A 460 -28.75 11.88 29.28
N GLU A 461 -28.56 10.56 29.44
CA GLU A 461 -28.24 9.88 30.71
C GLU A 461 -26.94 10.41 31.33
N LYS A 462 -25.87 10.57 30.53
CA LYS A 462 -24.62 11.22 30.97
C LYS A 462 -24.87 12.65 31.44
N GLN A 463 -25.72 13.42 30.75
CA GLN A 463 -26.05 14.79 31.15
C GLN A 463 -26.86 14.81 32.45
N CYS A 464 -27.82 13.90 32.62
CA CYS A 464 -28.58 13.72 33.87
C CYS A 464 -27.70 13.28 35.04
N LEU A 465 -26.72 12.40 34.81
CA LEU A 465 -25.70 12.04 35.79
C LEU A 465 -24.77 13.21 36.11
N MET A 466 -24.39 14.03 35.11
CA MET A 466 -23.59 15.24 35.33
C MET A 466 -24.34 16.30 36.15
N THR A 467 -25.63 16.53 35.87
CA THR A 467 -26.46 17.39 36.73
C THR A 467 -26.59 16.80 38.14
N LYS A 468 -26.69 15.46 38.28
CA LYS A 468 -26.76 14.84 39.60
C LYS A 468 -25.45 14.92 40.38
N ILE A 469 -24.29 14.83 39.72
CA ILE A 469 -22.98 15.11 40.31
C ILE A 469 -22.91 16.56 40.77
N ASN A 470 -23.39 17.52 39.96
CA ASN A 470 -23.41 18.93 40.34
C ASN A 470 -24.35 19.20 41.53
N GLU A 471 -25.53 18.55 41.61
CA GLU A 471 -26.40 18.59 42.79
C GLU A 471 -25.71 18.03 44.05
N LEU A 472 -25.01 16.91 43.92
CA LEU A 472 -24.29 16.28 45.03
C LEU A 472 -23.11 17.15 45.50
N ASN A 473 -22.38 17.77 44.57
CA ASN A 473 -21.32 18.73 44.91
C ASN A 473 -21.90 19.95 45.63
N LEU A 474 -23.02 20.53 45.17
CA LEU A 474 -23.72 21.62 45.86
C LEU A 474 -24.24 21.22 47.26
N PHE A 475 -24.62 19.95 47.45
CA PHE A 475 -24.97 19.40 48.76
C PHE A 475 -23.74 19.25 49.66
N ILE A 476 -22.61 18.77 49.14
CA ILE A 476 -21.33 18.66 49.86
C ILE A 476 -20.87 20.06 50.30
N ASP A 477 -20.74 21.00 49.36
CA ASP A 477 -20.47 22.43 49.57
C ASP A 477 -21.30 23.05 50.70
N ARG A 478 -22.60 22.70 50.74
CA ARG A 478 -23.52 23.17 51.76
C ARG A 478 -23.24 22.50 53.11
N SER A 479 -23.03 21.19 53.13
CA SER A 479 -22.73 20.43 54.35
C SER A 479 -21.40 20.84 54.97
N GLU A 480 -20.39 21.20 54.17
CA GLU A 480 -19.12 21.74 54.64
C GLU A 480 -19.30 23.15 55.25
N LYS A 481 -20.10 24.02 54.61
CA LYS A 481 -20.45 25.35 55.16
C LYS A 481 -21.30 25.25 56.43
N GLU A 482 -22.11 24.21 56.59
CA GLU A 482 -22.86 23.93 57.83
C GLU A 482 -21.94 23.34 58.93
N LEU A 483 -20.99 22.47 58.56
CA LEU A 483 -19.95 21.95 59.44
C LEU A 483 -19.01 23.05 59.95
N ASP A 484 -18.59 23.99 59.10
CA ASP A 484 -17.70 25.09 59.50
C ASP A 484 -18.42 26.11 60.40
N LYS A 485 -19.71 26.35 60.19
CA LYS A 485 -20.54 27.08 61.17
C LYS A 485 -20.59 26.36 62.52
N ALA A 486 -20.71 25.03 62.53
CA ALA A 486 -20.69 24.25 63.77
C ALA A 486 -19.30 24.26 64.45
N LYS A 487 -18.20 24.30 63.68
CA LYS A 487 -16.83 24.51 64.22
C LYS A 487 -16.68 25.89 64.86
N ALA A 488 -17.15 26.95 64.18
CA ALA A 488 -17.12 28.31 64.71
C ALA A 488 -17.96 28.42 66.00
N PHE A 489 -19.21 27.98 65.98
CA PHE A 489 -20.08 27.96 67.17
C PHE A 489 -19.48 27.16 68.34
N LYS A 490 -18.76 26.05 68.06
CA LYS A 490 -18.00 25.32 69.09
C LYS A 490 -16.84 26.15 69.65
N GLN A 491 -16.13 26.92 68.81
CA GLN A 491 -15.06 27.81 69.26
C GLN A 491 -15.63 28.95 70.11
N ASP A 492 -16.75 29.54 69.71
CA ASP A 492 -17.47 30.56 70.47
C ASP A 492 -17.91 30.01 71.84
N LEU A 493 -18.53 28.83 71.90
CA LEU A 493 -18.88 28.15 73.16
C LEU A 493 -17.66 27.81 74.03
N MET A 494 -16.49 27.52 73.44
CA MET A 494 -15.24 27.32 74.19
C MET A 494 -14.68 28.64 74.75
N ILE A 495 -14.89 29.76 74.03
CA ILE A 495 -14.58 31.10 74.53
C ILE A 495 -15.54 31.47 75.65
N GLU A 496 -16.85 31.23 75.50
CA GLU A 496 -17.87 31.45 76.54
C GLU A 496 -17.59 30.61 77.81
N ASP A 497 -17.26 29.32 77.68
CA ASP A 497 -16.82 28.49 78.82
C ASP A 497 -15.56 29.06 79.49
N SER A 498 -14.61 29.59 78.73
CA SER A 498 -13.41 30.24 79.29
C SER A 498 -13.74 31.57 80.00
N LEU A 499 -14.68 32.36 79.47
CA LEU A 499 -15.18 33.59 80.05
C LEU A 499 -15.98 33.30 81.33
N LEU A 500 -16.90 32.34 81.31
CA LEU A 500 -17.64 31.87 82.48
C LEU A 500 -16.69 31.33 83.57
N LYS A 501 -15.58 30.65 83.20
CA LYS A 501 -14.54 30.24 84.15
C LYS A 501 -13.77 31.43 84.74
N LEU A 502 -13.57 32.51 83.97
CA LEU A 502 -13.01 33.76 84.48
C LEU A 502 -14.01 34.54 85.35
N GLU A 503 -15.29 34.54 85.02
CA GLU A 503 -16.36 35.12 85.84
C GLU A 503 -16.57 34.35 87.14
N VAL A 504 -16.49 33.01 87.12
CA VAL A 504 -16.53 32.17 88.34
C VAL A 504 -15.30 32.40 89.22
N LYS A 505 -14.12 32.66 88.65
CA LYS A 505 -12.95 33.12 89.42
C LYS A 505 -13.18 34.52 90.00
N ARG A 506 -13.55 35.49 89.16
CA ARG A 506 -13.78 36.88 89.56
C ARG A 506 -14.90 37.02 90.59
N THR A 507 -15.99 36.27 90.48
CA THR A 507 -17.09 36.27 91.46
C THR A 507 -16.69 35.60 92.76
N ARG A 508 -15.82 34.59 92.73
CA ARG A 508 -15.21 33.99 93.92
C ARG A 508 -14.23 34.96 94.61
N GLU A 509 -13.38 35.63 93.85
CA GLU A 509 -12.45 36.67 94.34
C GLU A 509 -13.24 37.87 94.90
N MET A 510 -14.30 38.32 94.21
CA MET A 510 -15.24 39.32 94.72
C MET A 510 -15.98 38.83 95.97
N LEU A 511 -16.33 37.55 96.09
CA LEU A 511 -16.96 37.00 97.30
C LEU A 511 -15.98 36.98 98.48
N HIS A 512 -14.72 36.61 98.26
CA HIS A 512 -13.67 36.72 99.28
C HIS A 512 -13.43 38.18 99.68
N SER A 513 -13.30 39.09 98.71
CA SER A 513 -13.17 40.53 98.96
C SER A 513 -14.40 41.11 99.66
N LYS A 514 -15.62 40.67 99.34
CA LYS A 514 -16.84 41.07 100.06
C LYS A 514 -16.94 40.45 101.45
N ALA A 515 -16.41 39.25 101.69
CA ALA A 515 -16.29 38.71 103.03
C ALA A 515 -15.31 39.53 103.88
N GLU A 516 -14.17 39.93 103.33
CA GLU A 516 -13.20 40.84 103.97
C GLU A 516 -13.77 42.24 104.18
N GLU A 517 -14.45 42.81 103.18
CA GLU A 517 -15.17 44.09 103.31
C GLU A 517 -16.22 44.00 104.42
N VAL A 518 -17.07 42.97 104.45
CA VAL A 518 -18.08 42.79 105.51
C VAL A 518 -17.41 42.66 106.87
N LEU A 519 -16.29 41.94 106.99
CA LEU A 519 -15.53 41.82 108.23
C LEU A 519 -14.90 43.18 108.64
N SER A 520 -14.52 44.04 107.68
CA SER A 520 -14.08 45.41 107.91
C SER A 520 -15.23 46.39 108.21
N LEU A 521 -16.39 46.18 107.60
CA LEU A 521 -17.58 47.01 107.74
C LEU A 521 -18.30 46.71 109.05
N GLU A 522 -18.31 45.47 109.53
CA GLU A 522 -18.79 45.13 110.87
C GLU A 522 -17.89 45.80 111.93
N LYS A 523 -16.56 45.78 111.75
CA LYS A 523 -15.62 46.56 112.57
C LYS A 523 -15.86 48.07 112.49
N ARG A 524 -16.09 48.63 111.30
CA ARG A 524 -16.36 50.07 111.12
C ARG A 524 -17.75 50.49 111.60
N LYS A 525 -18.75 49.60 111.53
CA LYS A 525 -20.12 49.76 112.04
C LYS A 525 -20.11 49.80 113.56
N GLN A 526 -19.35 48.90 114.20
CA GLN A 526 -19.09 48.96 115.65
C GLN A 526 -18.50 50.32 116.04
N GLN A 527 -17.57 50.88 115.26
CA GLN A 527 -16.98 52.21 115.47
C GLN A 527 -17.90 53.39 115.09
N LEU A 528 -18.76 53.24 114.07
CA LEU A 528 -19.64 54.31 113.58
C LEU A 528 -20.91 54.44 114.39
N TYR A 529 -21.41 53.39 115.04
CA TYR A 529 -22.45 53.56 116.06
C TYR A 529 -21.94 54.47 117.18
N THR A 530 -20.71 54.23 117.65
CA THR A 530 -20.03 55.07 118.66
C THR A 530 -19.93 56.55 118.26
N ALA A 531 -19.92 56.87 116.95
CA ALA A 531 -19.78 58.24 116.44
C ALA A 531 -21.08 58.86 115.90
N MET A 532 -22.10 58.06 115.54
CA MET A 532 -23.40 58.60 115.11
C MET A 532 -24.21 59.11 116.30
N GLU A 533 -24.10 58.45 117.46
CA GLU A 533 -24.65 58.92 118.73
C GLU A 533 -24.09 60.29 119.16
N GLU A 534 -22.89 60.66 118.69
CA GLU A 534 -22.29 61.99 118.91
C GLU A 534 -22.84 63.07 117.96
N ARG A 535 -23.33 62.70 116.75
CA ARG A 535 -23.49 63.63 115.61
C ARG A 535 -24.94 63.87 115.18
N THR A 536 -25.90 63.00 115.52
CA THR A 536 -27.32 63.27 115.18
C THR A 536 -27.90 64.50 115.89
N GLU A 537 -27.27 64.91 116.99
CA GLU A 537 -27.66 66.04 117.83
C GLU A 537 -27.47 67.41 117.15
N GLU A 538 -26.57 67.51 116.15
CA GLU A 538 -26.24 68.79 115.50
C GLU A 538 -27.23 69.25 114.41
N ILE A 539 -27.59 68.35 113.47
CA ILE A 539 -28.04 68.78 112.12
C ILE A 539 -29.53 69.14 112.04
N LYS A 540 -30.35 68.67 112.97
CA LYS A 540 -31.82 68.78 112.95
C LYS A 540 -32.32 70.24 112.90
N VAL A 541 -31.45 71.17 113.30
CA VAL A 541 -31.61 72.63 113.38
C VAL A 541 -31.85 73.32 112.03
N HIS A 542 -31.24 72.86 110.91
CA HIS A 542 -31.04 73.75 109.74
C HIS A 542 -32.05 73.67 108.58
N LYS A 543 -32.76 72.55 108.39
CA LYS A 543 -33.37 72.24 107.07
C LYS A 543 -34.65 73.01 106.72
N THR A 544 -35.33 73.60 107.71
CA THR A 544 -36.71 74.13 107.65
C THR A 544 -36.93 75.40 106.81
N MET A 545 -35.99 75.76 105.92
CA MET A 545 -35.80 77.15 105.48
C MET A 545 -36.00 77.44 103.98
N LEU A 546 -35.51 76.59 103.07
CA LEU A 546 -35.17 77.01 101.69
C LEU A 546 -36.10 76.56 100.56
N ALA A 547 -36.79 75.42 100.71
CA ALA A 547 -37.36 74.70 99.55
C ALA A 547 -38.60 75.36 98.90
N SER A 548 -39.19 76.37 99.55
CA SER A 548 -40.43 77.04 99.13
C SER A 548 -40.30 77.93 97.88
N GLN A 549 -39.08 78.34 97.49
CA GLN A 549 -38.90 79.55 96.70
C GLN A 549 -38.85 79.37 95.17
N ILE A 550 -38.31 78.26 94.65
CA ILE A 550 -37.76 78.25 93.28
C ILE A 550 -38.79 77.92 92.18
N ARG A 551 -39.40 76.71 92.22
CA ARG A 551 -39.93 76.08 91.00
C ARG A 551 -41.31 76.58 90.53
N TYR A 552 -41.73 77.71 91.07
CA TYR A 552 -42.81 78.54 90.53
C TYR A 552 -42.44 79.14 89.16
N ILE A 553 -41.15 79.28 88.86
CA ILE A 553 -40.61 80.12 87.78
C ILE A 553 -40.65 79.48 86.36
N ASP A 554 -40.52 78.16 86.21
CA ASP A 554 -40.19 77.56 84.90
C ASP A 554 -41.38 77.31 83.96
N GLN A 555 -42.60 77.19 84.49
CA GLN A 555 -43.75 76.57 83.81
C GLN A 555 -44.23 77.31 82.54
N GLU A 556 -43.96 78.61 82.43
CA GLU A 556 -44.61 79.50 81.45
C GLU A 556 -43.94 79.53 80.07
N ARG A 557 -42.72 78.99 79.92
CA ARG A 557 -41.85 79.28 78.76
C ARG A 557 -42.17 78.49 77.47
N GLU A 558 -42.96 77.42 77.52
CA GLU A 558 -43.01 76.44 76.42
C GLU A 558 -44.13 76.63 75.38
N ASN A 559 -45.29 77.19 75.74
CA ASN A 559 -46.53 77.03 74.94
C ASN A 559 -46.55 77.69 73.54
N ILE A 560 -45.70 78.69 73.27
CA ILE A 560 -45.88 79.58 72.09
C ILE A 560 -45.32 78.95 70.79
N SER A 561 -44.50 77.91 70.87
CA SER A 561 -43.63 77.48 69.76
C SER A 561 -44.31 76.76 68.58
N THR A 562 -45.60 76.44 68.64
CA THR A 562 -46.17 75.31 67.88
C THR A 562 -47.07 75.65 66.68
N GLU A 563 -47.75 76.80 66.64
CA GLU A 563 -48.89 77.04 65.71
C GLU A 563 -48.52 77.32 64.24
N PHE A 564 -47.24 77.59 63.92
CA PHE A 564 -46.84 78.24 62.66
C PHE A 564 -46.97 77.38 61.37
N HIS A 565 -46.98 76.05 61.46
CA HIS A 565 -46.52 75.19 60.35
C HIS A 565 -47.56 74.77 59.28
N GLU A 566 -48.88 74.94 59.46
CA GLU A 566 -49.87 74.21 58.64
C GLU A 566 -50.19 74.76 57.23
N ARG A 567 -49.98 76.06 56.95
CA ARG A 567 -50.75 76.75 55.89
C ARG A 567 -50.39 76.45 54.43
N LEU A 568 -49.26 75.84 54.12
CA LEU A 568 -48.67 75.83 52.76
C LEU A 568 -49.28 74.82 51.76
N SER A 569 -49.89 73.71 52.22
CA SER A 569 -49.96 72.46 51.44
C SER A 569 -51.10 72.34 50.38
N LYS A 570 -51.77 73.43 49.98
CA LYS A 570 -53.14 73.33 49.39
C LYS A 570 -53.35 73.80 47.93
N ILE A 571 -52.34 74.41 47.29
CA ILE A 571 -52.52 75.10 45.99
C ILE A 571 -52.29 74.20 44.76
N GLU A 572 -51.47 73.16 44.88
CA GLU A 572 -50.74 72.59 43.73
C GLU A 572 -51.55 71.70 42.77
N LYS A 573 -52.72 71.19 43.19
CA LYS A 573 -53.38 70.05 42.51
C LYS A 573 -54.47 70.38 41.48
N LEU A 574 -54.85 71.65 41.30
CA LEU A 574 -55.92 72.05 40.36
C LEU A 574 -55.46 72.12 38.89
N LYS A 575 -54.16 72.02 38.61
CA LYS A 575 -53.55 72.37 37.32
C LYS A 575 -53.63 71.29 36.23
N ASN A 576 -54.08 70.07 36.57
CA ASN A 576 -54.13 68.93 35.63
C ASN A 576 -55.54 68.68 35.05
N ARG A 577 -56.49 69.60 35.28
CA ARG A 577 -57.61 69.84 34.36
C ARG A 577 -57.06 70.63 33.17
N TYR A 578 -57.63 70.45 31.97
CA TYR A 578 -57.03 70.95 30.74
C TYR A 578 -57.39 70.06 29.56
N GLU A 579 -56.54 69.05 29.39
CA GLU A 579 -56.14 68.56 28.07
C GLU A 579 -56.06 67.02 28.08
N ILE A 580 -56.36 66.30 26.99
CA ILE A 580 -56.82 66.77 25.67
C ILE A 580 -57.81 65.72 25.14
N LEU A 581 -59.03 66.13 24.76
CA LEU A 581 -59.39 66.37 23.36
C LEU A 581 -59.30 65.13 22.44
N THR A 582 -59.64 63.96 22.96
CA THR A 582 -59.92 62.73 22.19
C THR A 582 -61.28 62.15 22.63
N VAL A 583 -62.46 62.64 22.20
CA VAL A 583 -62.84 63.19 20.88
C VAL A 583 -62.56 62.17 19.75
N VAL A 584 -62.77 60.88 20.05
CA VAL A 584 -62.25 59.76 19.23
C VAL A 584 -63.31 58.77 18.70
N MET A 585 -64.59 58.84 19.10
CA MET A 585 -65.64 57.90 18.63
C MET A 585 -66.96 58.60 18.23
N LEU A 586 -67.60 58.10 17.17
CA LEU A 586 -68.69 58.70 16.40
C LEU A 586 -70.10 58.15 16.76
N PRO A 587 -71.18 58.87 16.35
CA PRO A 587 -72.53 58.30 16.16
C PRO A 587 -73.18 58.60 14.78
N PRO A 588 -73.93 57.64 14.17
CA PRO A 588 -74.82 57.86 13.01
C PRO A 588 -76.32 57.54 13.30
N GLU A 589 -77.24 58.15 12.52
CA GLU A 589 -78.66 57.77 12.18
C GLU A 589 -79.63 57.34 13.33
N GLY A 590 -80.95 57.64 13.38
CA GLY A 590 -81.95 58.40 12.59
C GLY A 590 -83.19 58.61 13.51
N GLU A 591 -84.46 58.82 13.10
CA GLU A 591 -85.10 59.18 11.81
C GLU A 591 -86.59 59.58 12.06
N GLU A 592 -87.18 60.43 11.21
CA GLU A 592 -88.65 60.73 11.06
C GLU A 592 -89.43 61.29 12.31
N GLU A 593 -90.67 61.85 12.27
CA GLU A 593 -91.73 62.01 11.24
C GLU A 593 -92.28 63.47 11.09
N LYS A 594 -93.22 63.66 10.14
CA LYS A 594 -93.77 64.95 9.63
C LYS A 594 -94.85 65.55 10.58
N THR A 595 -95.21 66.84 10.59
CA THR A 595 -95.95 67.55 9.51
C THR A 595 -96.28 69.01 9.91
N GLN A 596 -96.20 69.99 8.99
CA GLN A 596 -97.23 71.06 8.84
C GLN A 596 -97.16 71.80 7.48
N ALA A 597 -95.97 71.99 6.91
CA ALA A 597 -95.77 72.72 5.65
C ALA A 597 -96.53 72.12 4.43
N TYR A 598 -96.88 70.83 4.47
CA TYR A 598 -97.56 70.10 3.39
C TYR A 598 -98.92 70.70 2.95
N TYR A 599 -99.63 71.37 3.85
CA TYR A 599 -100.86 72.12 3.52
C TYR A 599 -100.66 73.64 3.50
N VAL A 600 -99.46 74.12 3.85
CA VAL A 600 -99.09 75.52 3.65
C VAL A 600 -98.76 75.70 2.18
N ILE A 601 -99.84 75.91 1.42
CA ILE A 601 -99.80 76.72 0.21
C ILE A 601 -99.09 75.99 -0.95
N LYS A 602 -99.51 74.74 -1.14
CA LYS A 602 -99.85 74.17 -2.46
C LYS A 602 -100.60 75.19 -3.36
N ALA A 603 -101.39 76.07 -2.74
CA ALA A 603 -102.00 77.26 -3.35
C ALA A 603 -101.02 78.39 -3.78
N ALA A 604 -99.71 78.26 -3.58
CA ALA A 604 -98.70 79.08 -4.28
C ALA A 604 -98.19 78.38 -5.55
N GLN A 605 -98.18 77.05 -5.59
CA GLN A 605 -97.86 76.32 -6.82
C GLN A 605 -98.91 76.66 -7.89
N GLU A 606 -100.20 76.60 -7.56
CA GLU A 606 -101.30 77.06 -8.44
C GLU A 606 -101.26 78.57 -8.77
N LYS A 607 -100.65 79.41 -7.92
CA LYS A 607 -100.52 80.86 -8.16
C LYS A 607 -99.29 81.21 -9.02
N GLU A 608 -98.22 80.44 -8.92
CA GLU A 608 -97.01 80.58 -9.72
C GLU A 608 -97.16 79.88 -11.08
N GLU A 609 -97.96 78.81 -11.17
CA GLU A 609 -98.31 78.16 -12.44
C GLU A 609 -99.05 79.11 -13.39
N LEU A 610 -100.01 79.91 -12.89
CA LEU A 610 -100.65 80.99 -13.66
C LEU A 610 -99.72 82.17 -13.99
N GLN A 611 -98.49 82.22 -13.44
CA GLN A 611 -97.45 83.17 -13.84
C GLN A 611 -96.48 82.55 -14.87
N ARG A 612 -96.16 81.25 -14.72
CA ARG A 612 -95.38 80.47 -15.69
C ARG A 612 -96.10 80.32 -17.05
N GLU A 613 -97.42 80.40 -17.10
CA GLU A 613 -98.16 80.49 -18.37
C GLU A 613 -97.94 81.82 -19.12
N GLY A 614 -97.69 82.93 -18.39
CA GLY A 614 -97.24 84.20 -18.97
C GLY A 614 -95.81 84.12 -19.49
N ASP A 615 -94.89 83.63 -18.65
CA ASP A 615 -93.48 83.42 -19.03
C ASP A 615 -93.36 82.48 -20.26
N CYS A 616 -94.25 81.47 -20.38
CA CYS A 616 -94.33 80.56 -21.54
C CYS A 616 -94.81 81.19 -22.86
N LEU A 617 -95.29 82.44 -22.85
CA LEU A 617 -95.68 83.19 -24.04
C LEU A 617 -94.61 84.22 -24.42
N ASP A 618 -94.11 84.99 -23.46
CA ASP A 618 -93.00 85.92 -23.71
C ASP A 618 -91.70 85.17 -24.08
N ALA A 619 -91.45 83.99 -23.49
CA ALA A 619 -90.35 83.13 -23.91
C ALA A 619 -90.48 82.63 -25.35
N LYS A 620 -91.69 82.52 -25.92
CA LYS A 620 -91.89 82.13 -27.33
C LYS A 620 -91.60 83.28 -28.29
N ILE A 621 -91.97 84.50 -27.92
CA ILE A 621 -91.62 85.73 -28.68
C ILE A 621 -90.10 85.89 -28.71
N ASN A 622 -89.46 85.82 -27.53
CA ASN A 622 -88.00 85.91 -27.40
C ASN A 622 -87.25 84.77 -28.14
N LYS A 623 -87.89 83.61 -28.33
CA LYS A 623 -87.31 82.50 -29.08
C LYS A 623 -87.37 82.73 -30.59
N ALA A 624 -88.51 83.20 -31.11
CA ALA A 624 -88.66 83.52 -32.54
C ALA A 624 -87.68 84.61 -33.00
N GLU A 625 -87.47 85.66 -32.19
CA GLU A 625 -86.51 86.73 -32.49
C GLU A 625 -85.05 86.22 -32.50
N LYS A 626 -84.71 85.31 -31.57
CA LYS A 626 -83.39 84.65 -31.53
C LYS A 626 -83.21 83.64 -32.65
N GLU A 627 -84.26 82.96 -33.08
CA GLU A 627 -84.24 82.03 -34.22
C GLU A 627 -84.04 82.77 -35.55
N ILE A 628 -84.57 84.00 -35.70
CA ILE A 628 -84.27 84.89 -36.84
C ILE A 628 -82.79 85.31 -36.84
N TYR A 629 -82.26 85.79 -35.71
CA TYR A 629 -80.84 86.17 -35.60
C TYR A 629 -79.88 84.96 -35.75
N ALA A 630 -80.30 83.76 -35.35
CA ALA A 630 -79.57 82.52 -35.55
C ALA A 630 -79.61 82.03 -37.01
N LEU A 631 -80.72 82.23 -37.74
CA LEU A 631 -80.80 81.97 -39.18
C LEU A 631 -79.87 82.90 -39.99
N GLU A 632 -79.77 84.17 -39.60
CA GLU A 632 -78.83 85.12 -40.21
C GLU A 632 -77.36 84.75 -39.92
N ASN A 633 -77.04 84.42 -38.66
CA ASN A 633 -75.70 83.96 -38.28
C ASN A 633 -75.33 82.61 -38.90
N THR A 634 -76.24 81.65 -39.00
CA THR A 634 -75.96 80.35 -39.66
C THR A 634 -75.75 80.51 -41.16
N LEU A 635 -76.44 81.45 -41.83
CA LEU A 635 -76.16 81.79 -43.23
C LEU A 635 -74.78 82.46 -43.40
N GLN A 636 -74.34 83.25 -42.42
CA GLN A 636 -72.99 83.85 -42.41
C GLN A 636 -71.89 82.81 -42.12
N VAL A 637 -72.10 81.93 -41.13
CA VAL A 637 -71.18 80.81 -40.81
C VAL A 637 -71.12 79.80 -41.95
N LEU A 638 -72.24 79.49 -42.61
CA LEU A 638 -72.25 78.62 -43.80
C LEU A 638 -71.40 79.20 -44.92
N ASN A 639 -71.50 80.51 -45.19
CA ASN A 639 -70.65 81.19 -46.18
C ASN A 639 -69.17 81.21 -45.78
N SER A 640 -68.85 81.42 -44.50
CA SER A 640 -67.46 81.34 -43.99
C SER A 640 -66.89 79.92 -44.09
N CYS A 641 -67.64 78.89 -43.72
CA CYS A 641 -67.24 77.50 -43.88
C CYS A 641 -67.07 77.11 -45.36
N ASN A 642 -67.95 77.58 -46.25
CA ASN A 642 -67.84 77.33 -47.70
C ASN A 642 -66.62 78.06 -48.31
N ASN A 643 -66.26 79.24 -47.79
CA ASN A 643 -65.01 79.91 -48.14
C ASN A 643 -63.78 79.18 -47.59
N ASN A 644 -63.79 78.69 -46.35
CA ASN A 644 -62.67 77.91 -45.80
C ASN A 644 -62.50 76.56 -46.50
N TYR A 645 -63.59 75.85 -46.84
CA TYR A 645 -63.53 74.66 -47.71
C TYR A 645 -62.99 74.98 -49.11
N LYS A 646 -63.28 76.17 -49.66
CA LYS A 646 -62.66 76.63 -50.92
C LYS A 646 -61.20 77.07 -50.75
N GLN A 647 -60.75 77.42 -49.55
CA GLN A 647 -59.33 77.70 -49.27
C GLN A 647 -58.53 76.42 -49.04
N SER A 648 -59.03 75.44 -48.29
CA SER A 648 -58.37 74.14 -48.09
C SER A 648 -58.25 73.33 -49.39
N PHE A 649 -59.13 73.58 -50.37
CA PHE A 649 -59.04 73.03 -51.73
C PHE A 649 -58.58 74.06 -52.79
N LYS A 650 -57.87 75.14 -52.43
CA LYS A 650 -57.21 76.02 -53.41
C LYS A 650 -56.12 75.23 -54.15
N LYS A 651 -56.31 75.06 -55.45
CA LYS A 651 -55.34 74.39 -56.33
C LYS A 651 -54.13 75.31 -56.55
N VAL A 652 -52.95 74.86 -56.14
CA VAL A 652 -51.67 75.61 -56.19
C VAL A 652 -51.46 76.31 -57.54
N THR A 653 -51.28 77.62 -57.51
CA THR A 653 -50.89 78.45 -58.66
C THR A 653 -49.38 78.39 -58.88
N PRO A 654 -48.89 78.38 -60.15
CA PRO A 654 -47.49 78.09 -60.49
C PRO A 654 -46.52 79.29 -60.27
N SER A 655 -46.67 80.01 -59.15
CA SER A 655 -45.89 81.20 -58.79
C SER A 655 -45.81 81.39 -57.27
N SER A 656 -45.57 80.30 -56.54
CA SER A 656 -45.42 80.24 -55.09
C SER A 656 -44.38 79.18 -54.73
N ASP A 657 -43.59 79.43 -53.69
CA ASP A 657 -42.43 78.62 -53.26
C ASP A 657 -42.82 77.15 -52.95
N GLU A 658 -44.07 76.91 -52.57
CA GLU A 658 -44.66 75.58 -52.39
C GLU A 658 -44.60 74.72 -53.66
N TYR A 659 -44.55 75.32 -54.86
CA TYR A 659 -44.39 74.59 -56.12
C TYR A 659 -42.97 74.06 -56.30
N GLU A 660 -41.94 74.78 -55.83
CA GLU A 660 -40.56 74.27 -55.79
C GLU A 660 -40.43 73.16 -54.73
N LEU A 661 -41.03 73.35 -53.55
CA LEU A 661 -41.08 72.31 -52.53
C LEU A 661 -41.81 71.06 -53.05
N LYS A 662 -42.89 71.23 -53.83
CA LYS A 662 -43.60 70.13 -54.50
C LYS A 662 -42.72 69.42 -55.53
N ILE A 663 -41.91 70.14 -56.32
CA ILE A 663 -40.94 69.51 -57.24
C ILE A 663 -39.92 68.71 -56.44
N GLN A 664 -39.35 69.26 -55.38
CA GLN A 664 -38.39 68.55 -54.51
C GLN A 664 -39.01 67.31 -53.85
N LEU A 665 -40.28 67.37 -53.43
CA LEU A 665 -41.01 66.22 -52.87
C LEU A 665 -41.40 65.19 -53.93
N GLU A 666 -41.75 65.60 -55.15
CA GLU A 666 -41.92 64.67 -56.29
C GLU A 666 -40.59 64.00 -56.67
N GLU A 667 -39.46 64.70 -56.57
CA GLU A 667 -38.13 64.17 -56.87
C GLU A 667 -37.62 63.22 -55.78
N GLN A 668 -37.83 63.57 -54.50
CA GLN A 668 -37.63 62.65 -53.38
C GLN A 668 -38.54 61.43 -53.50
N LYS A 669 -39.81 61.61 -53.89
CA LYS A 669 -40.71 60.48 -54.19
C LYS A 669 -40.16 59.61 -55.32
N ARG A 670 -39.69 60.17 -56.44
CA ARG A 670 -39.04 59.39 -57.51
C ARG A 670 -37.84 58.60 -56.99
N ALA A 671 -36.97 59.22 -56.17
CA ALA A 671 -35.83 58.53 -55.57
C ALA A 671 -36.24 57.40 -54.59
N VAL A 672 -37.38 57.54 -53.90
CA VAL A 672 -37.96 56.48 -53.07
C VAL A 672 -38.62 55.39 -53.93
N ASP A 673 -39.38 55.75 -54.97
CA ASP A 673 -39.99 54.83 -55.93
C ASP A 673 -38.91 54.03 -56.69
N GLU A 674 -37.76 54.62 -56.99
CA GLU A 674 -36.61 53.92 -57.60
C GLU A 674 -35.90 52.99 -56.62
N LYS A 675 -35.70 53.41 -55.36
CA LYS A 675 -35.22 52.51 -54.29
C LYS A 675 -36.19 51.36 -54.04
N TYR A 676 -37.50 51.61 -54.11
CA TYR A 676 -38.55 50.61 -53.98
C TYR A 676 -38.55 49.65 -55.18
N ARG A 677 -38.43 50.14 -56.42
CA ARG A 677 -38.26 49.29 -57.62
C ARG A 677 -36.97 48.47 -57.57
N TYR A 678 -35.88 49.04 -57.06
CA TYR A 678 -34.63 48.30 -56.83
C TYR A 678 -34.82 47.20 -55.78
N LYS A 679 -35.54 47.48 -54.68
CA LYS A 679 -35.88 46.47 -53.66
C LYS A 679 -36.85 45.41 -54.17
N GLN A 680 -37.86 45.77 -54.98
CA GLN A 680 -38.70 44.80 -55.69
C GLN A 680 -37.88 43.93 -56.65
N ARG A 681 -36.84 44.47 -57.29
CA ARG A 681 -35.93 43.70 -58.14
C ARG A 681 -35.06 42.75 -57.31
N GLN A 682 -34.46 43.21 -56.21
CA GLN A 682 -33.73 42.32 -55.28
C GLN A 682 -34.64 41.23 -54.69
N ILE A 683 -35.91 41.54 -54.38
CA ILE A 683 -36.89 40.55 -53.91
C ILE A 683 -37.18 39.53 -55.01
N ARG A 684 -37.29 39.96 -56.28
CA ARG A 684 -37.48 39.04 -57.41
C ARG A 684 -36.26 38.18 -57.68
N GLU A 685 -35.06 38.77 -57.68
CA GLU A 685 -33.78 38.05 -57.80
C GLU A 685 -33.67 36.98 -56.70
N LEU A 686 -33.98 37.34 -55.44
CA LEU A 686 -34.01 36.38 -54.33
C LEU A 686 -35.15 35.35 -54.43
N GLN A 687 -36.29 35.68 -55.03
CA GLN A 687 -37.37 34.71 -55.30
C GLN A 687 -36.98 33.72 -56.41
N GLU A 688 -36.30 34.20 -57.46
CA GLU A 688 -35.75 33.36 -58.53
C GLU A 688 -34.61 32.47 -58.00
N ASP A 689 -33.74 32.99 -57.12
CA ASP A 689 -32.73 32.21 -56.39
C ASP A 689 -33.37 31.14 -55.50
N ILE A 690 -34.38 31.49 -54.68
CA ILE A 690 -35.11 30.54 -53.81
C ILE A 690 -35.76 29.45 -54.67
N GLN A 691 -36.47 29.83 -55.74
CA GLN A 691 -37.10 28.86 -56.64
C GLN A 691 -36.04 27.96 -57.33
N SER A 692 -34.86 28.49 -57.64
CA SER A 692 -33.76 27.67 -58.17
C SER A 692 -33.25 26.66 -57.13
N MET A 693 -33.10 27.08 -55.87
CA MET A 693 -32.67 26.20 -54.78
C MET A 693 -33.72 25.14 -54.44
N GLU A 694 -35.01 25.50 -54.39
CA GLU A 694 -36.13 24.55 -54.26
C GLU A 694 -36.08 23.49 -55.37
N ASN A 695 -35.87 23.90 -56.63
CA ASN A 695 -35.72 22.97 -57.74
C ASN A 695 -34.48 22.05 -57.58
N THR A 696 -33.34 22.57 -57.12
CA THR A 696 -32.18 21.70 -56.82
C THR A 696 -32.45 20.75 -55.63
N LEU A 697 -33.20 21.19 -54.63
CA LEU A 697 -33.57 20.37 -53.47
C LEU A 697 -34.51 19.24 -53.87
N ASN A 698 -35.52 19.52 -54.70
CA ASN A 698 -36.41 18.50 -55.28
C ASN A 698 -35.63 17.46 -56.11
N VAL A 699 -34.61 17.89 -56.87
CA VAL A 699 -33.74 16.96 -57.63
C VAL A 699 -32.88 16.12 -56.69
N ILE A 700 -32.30 16.71 -55.64
CA ILE A 700 -31.51 15.99 -54.62
C ILE A 700 -32.39 14.99 -53.84
N GLU A 701 -33.63 15.37 -53.51
CA GLU A 701 -34.59 14.48 -52.85
C GLU A 701 -35.01 13.31 -53.76
N HIS A 702 -35.24 13.55 -55.06
CA HIS A 702 -35.48 12.47 -56.02
C HIS A 702 -34.27 11.53 -56.14
N LEU A 703 -33.04 12.07 -56.16
CA LEU A 703 -31.82 11.25 -56.18
C LEU A 703 -31.65 10.45 -54.88
N ALA A 704 -31.92 11.04 -53.71
CA ALA A 704 -31.90 10.36 -52.43
C ALA A 704 -32.94 9.23 -52.34
N ASN A 705 -34.16 9.46 -52.85
CA ASN A 705 -35.19 8.44 -52.94
C ASN A 705 -34.81 7.30 -53.89
N ASN A 706 -34.22 7.58 -55.06
CA ASN A 706 -33.71 6.55 -55.98
C ASN A 706 -32.57 5.72 -55.35
N VAL A 707 -31.69 6.33 -54.54
CA VAL A 707 -30.64 5.63 -53.80
C VAL A 707 -31.23 4.76 -52.69
N LYS A 708 -32.26 5.26 -51.98
CA LYS A 708 -32.98 4.53 -50.93
C LYS A 708 -33.74 3.31 -51.49
N GLU A 709 -34.35 3.44 -52.66
CA GLU A 709 -34.99 2.34 -53.38
C GLU A 709 -33.96 1.24 -53.72
N LYS A 710 -32.85 1.60 -54.39
CA LYS A 710 -31.75 0.67 -54.69
C LYS A 710 -31.13 0.02 -53.44
N LEU A 711 -31.05 0.75 -52.33
CA LEU A 711 -30.61 0.20 -51.05
C LEU A 711 -31.59 -0.87 -50.54
N SER A 712 -32.91 -0.64 -50.67
CA SER A 712 -33.93 -1.63 -50.31
C SER A 712 -33.91 -2.88 -51.23
N GLU A 713 -33.65 -2.71 -52.53
CA GLU A 713 -33.44 -3.84 -53.46
C GLU A 713 -32.24 -4.70 -53.05
N LYS A 714 -31.10 -4.05 -52.72
CA LYS A 714 -29.89 -4.76 -52.29
C LYS A 714 -30.03 -5.39 -50.91
N GLN A 715 -30.79 -4.78 -49.99
CA GLN A 715 -31.17 -5.40 -48.71
C GLN A 715 -32.05 -6.65 -48.93
N ALA A 716 -33.04 -6.59 -49.82
CA ALA A 716 -33.89 -7.74 -50.16
C ALA A 716 -33.07 -8.89 -50.80
N TYR A 717 -32.14 -8.56 -51.70
CA TYR A 717 -31.23 -9.55 -52.30
C TYR A 717 -30.28 -10.18 -51.27
N SER A 718 -29.72 -9.37 -50.35
CA SER A 718 -28.89 -9.86 -49.25
C SER A 718 -29.68 -10.75 -48.27
N PHE A 719 -30.96 -10.45 -48.04
CA PHE A 719 -31.85 -11.28 -47.23
C PHE A 719 -32.15 -12.64 -47.90
N GLN A 720 -32.33 -12.66 -49.22
CA GLN A 720 -32.50 -13.91 -49.96
C GLN A 720 -31.23 -14.78 -49.90
N LEU A 721 -30.04 -14.21 -50.10
CA LEU A 721 -28.76 -14.92 -49.95
C LEU A 721 -28.52 -15.46 -48.53
N SER A 722 -28.88 -14.70 -47.49
CA SER A 722 -28.73 -15.17 -46.11
C SER A 722 -29.70 -16.32 -45.78
N LYS A 723 -30.93 -16.27 -46.31
CA LYS A 723 -31.90 -17.37 -46.22
C LYS A 723 -31.42 -18.62 -46.95
N GLU A 724 -30.89 -18.49 -48.16
CA GLU A 724 -30.31 -19.62 -48.91
C GLU A 724 -29.12 -20.23 -48.15
N THR A 725 -28.28 -19.40 -47.53
CA THR A 725 -27.17 -19.85 -46.67
C THR A 725 -27.67 -20.62 -45.45
N GLU A 726 -28.71 -20.13 -44.74
CA GLU A 726 -29.39 -20.87 -43.66
C GLU A 726 -29.92 -22.22 -44.15
N GLU A 727 -30.54 -22.29 -45.34
CA GLU A 727 -31.07 -23.54 -45.91
C GLU A 727 -29.96 -24.55 -46.29
N GLN A 728 -28.71 -24.13 -46.51
CA GLN A 728 -27.58 -25.06 -46.70
C GLN A 728 -27.02 -25.61 -45.37
N LYS A 729 -27.05 -24.85 -44.26
CA LYS A 729 -26.49 -25.29 -42.96
C LYS A 729 -26.99 -26.67 -42.49
N PRO A 730 -28.31 -27.00 -42.47
CA PRO A 730 -28.78 -28.31 -42.05
C PRO A 730 -28.58 -29.41 -43.11
N LYS A 731 -28.10 -29.09 -44.31
CA LYS A 731 -27.63 -30.08 -45.28
C LYS A 731 -26.16 -30.42 -44.99
N LEU A 732 -25.31 -29.39 -44.81
CA LEU A 732 -23.92 -29.55 -44.38
C LEU A 732 -23.83 -30.36 -43.08
N GLU A 733 -24.62 -30.02 -42.07
CA GLU A 733 -24.60 -30.69 -40.77
C GLU A 733 -25.07 -32.16 -40.83
N ARG A 734 -25.94 -32.52 -41.79
CA ARG A 734 -26.29 -33.93 -42.06
C ARG A 734 -25.13 -34.68 -42.71
N VAL A 735 -24.45 -34.06 -43.67
CA VAL A 735 -23.28 -34.66 -44.34
C VAL A 735 -22.13 -34.85 -43.36
N THR A 736 -21.76 -33.85 -42.55
CA THR A 736 -20.67 -33.99 -41.57
C THR A 736 -20.99 -35.04 -40.50
N LYS A 737 -22.26 -35.17 -40.07
CA LYS A 737 -22.72 -36.25 -39.18
C LYS A 737 -22.71 -37.64 -39.85
N GLN A 738 -22.80 -37.73 -41.18
CA GLN A 738 -22.62 -38.99 -41.93
C GLN A 738 -21.13 -39.32 -42.09
N CYS A 739 -20.30 -38.37 -42.52
CA CYS A 739 -18.84 -38.54 -42.59
C CYS A 739 -18.29 -39.00 -41.23
N ALA A 740 -18.64 -38.33 -40.13
CA ALA A 740 -18.20 -38.69 -38.78
C ALA A 740 -18.74 -40.05 -38.26
N LYS A 741 -19.72 -40.67 -38.91
CA LYS A 741 -20.11 -42.08 -38.67
C LYS A 741 -19.22 -43.02 -39.46
N LEU A 742 -19.06 -42.78 -40.76
CA LEU A 742 -18.19 -43.55 -41.65
C LEU A 742 -16.74 -43.57 -41.13
N THR A 743 -16.22 -42.44 -40.64
CA THR A 743 -14.92 -42.36 -39.96
C THR A 743 -14.82 -43.34 -38.78
N LYS A 744 -15.86 -43.44 -37.95
CA LYS A 744 -15.87 -44.35 -36.79
C LYS A 744 -15.99 -45.81 -37.21
N GLU A 745 -16.77 -46.10 -38.24
CA GLU A 745 -16.90 -47.43 -38.83
C GLU A 745 -15.56 -47.90 -39.45
N ILE A 746 -14.83 -47.03 -40.15
CA ILE A 746 -13.49 -47.30 -40.69
C ILE A 746 -12.48 -47.61 -39.56
N ARG A 747 -12.45 -46.81 -38.49
CA ARG A 747 -11.55 -47.06 -37.34
C ARG A 747 -11.89 -48.34 -36.58
N LEU A 748 -13.18 -48.64 -36.40
CA LEU A 748 -13.64 -49.89 -35.79
C LEU A 748 -13.27 -51.13 -36.65
N LEU A 749 -13.39 -51.05 -37.97
CA LEU A 749 -13.03 -52.15 -38.87
C LEU A 749 -11.51 -52.42 -38.96
N LYS A 750 -10.67 -51.52 -38.46
CA LYS A 750 -9.20 -51.67 -38.39
C LYS A 750 -8.66 -51.88 -36.97
N ASP A 751 -9.52 -51.87 -35.95
CA ASP A 751 -9.16 -51.96 -34.52
C ASP A 751 -8.11 -50.91 -34.03
N THR A 752 -7.99 -49.79 -34.75
CA THR A 752 -7.07 -48.68 -34.42
C THR A 752 -7.83 -47.45 -33.91
N LYS A 753 -7.35 -46.85 -32.82
CA LYS A 753 -7.93 -45.59 -32.27
C LYS A 753 -7.44 -44.35 -33.02
N ASP A 754 -6.19 -44.40 -33.49
CA ASP A 754 -5.52 -43.33 -34.22
C ASP A 754 -6.05 -43.18 -35.65
N GLU A 755 -5.60 -42.13 -36.35
CA GLU A 755 -6.09 -41.82 -37.70
C GLU A 755 -5.53 -42.77 -38.76
N THR A 756 -6.44 -43.37 -39.52
CA THR A 756 -6.08 -44.26 -40.62
C THR A 756 -5.49 -43.47 -41.79
N LEU A 757 -4.59 -44.09 -42.56
CA LEU A 757 -3.95 -43.44 -43.71
C LEU A 757 -4.98 -43.03 -44.78
N GLU A 758 -6.09 -43.77 -44.88
CA GLU A 758 -7.21 -43.44 -45.76
C GLU A 758 -7.96 -42.18 -45.30
N GLU A 759 -8.16 -41.97 -44.00
CA GLU A 759 -8.70 -40.70 -43.47
C GLU A 759 -7.76 -39.52 -43.76
N GLN A 760 -6.45 -39.76 -43.75
CA GLN A 760 -5.46 -38.72 -44.06
C GLN A 760 -5.44 -38.36 -45.55
N ASP A 761 -5.53 -39.33 -46.49
CA ASP A 761 -5.70 -39.00 -47.92
C ASP A 761 -7.05 -38.32 -48.20
N ILE A 762 -8.14 -38.78 -47.57
CA ILE A 762 -9.46 -38.15 -47.71
C ILE A 762 -9.40 -36.68 -47.27
N ARG A 763 -8.88 -36.38 -46.08
CA ARG A 763 -8.72 -34.99 -45.63
C ARG A 763 -7.77 -34.17 -46.50
N LEU A 764 -6.66 -34.75 -46.94
CA LEU A 764 -5.71 -34.07 -47.83
C LEU A 764 -6.35 -33.75 -49.20
N ARG A 765 -7.24 -34.62 -49.68
CA ARG A 765 -8.03 -34.42 -50.90
C ARG A 765 -9.14 -33.39 -50.70
N GLU A 766 -9.86 -33.42 -49.57
CA GLU A 766 -10.83 -32.39 -49.18
C GLU A 766 -10.17 -31.01 -49.09
N VAL A 767 -9.02 -30.90 -48.43
CA VAL A 767 -8.25 -29.65 -48.31
C VAL A 767 -7.78 -29.14 -49.67
N LYS A 768 -7.30 -30.02 -50.57
CA LYS A 768 -6.94 -29.63 -51.95
C LYS A 768 -8.15 -29.19 -52.77
N GLN A 769 -9.30 -29.86 -52.62
CA GLN A 769 -10.56 -29.50 -53.27
C GLN A 769 -11.05 -28.13 -52.78
N PHE A 770 -10.95 -27.87 -51.47
CA PHE A 770 -11.34 -26.62 -50.82
C PHE A 770 -10.47 -25.43 -51.25
N HIS A 771 -9.14 -25.60 -51.28
CA HIS A 771 -8.24 -24.57 -51.82
C HIS A 771 -8.58 -24.26 -53.27
N LYS A 772 -8.78 -25.27 -54.12
CA LYS A 772 -9.16 -25.06 -55.52
C LYS A 772 -10.48 -24.29 -55.68
N VAL A 773 -11.47 -24.50 -54.81
CA VAL A 773 -12.73 -23.73 -54.84
C VAL A 773 -12.50 -22.28 -54.39
N ILE A 774 -11.63 -22.05 -53.40
CA ILE A 774 -11.21 -20.69 -53.01
C ILE A 774 -10.45 -20.01 -54.13
N ASP A 775 -9.54 -20.70 -54.82
CA ASP A 775 -8.78 -20.16 -55.95
C ASP A 775 -9.71 -19.79 -57.12
N GLU A 776 -10.69 -20.65 -57.45
CA GLU A 776 -11.71 -20.35 -58.46
C GLU A 776 -12.58 -19.13 -58.04
N MET A 777 -13.03 -19.05 -56.78
CA MET A 777 -13.77 -17.87 -56.28
C MET A 777 -12.94 -16.58 -56.22
N LEU A 778 -11.64 -16.66 -55.90
CA LEU A 778 -10.76 -15.50 -55.89
C LEU A 778 -10.54 -14.96 -57.29
N VAL A 779 -10.40 -15.83 -58.30
CA VAL A 779 -10.35 -15.44 -59.72
C VAL A 779 -11.63 -14.71 -60.13
N ASP A 780 -12.82 -15.26 -59.82
CA ASP A 780 -14.10 -14.63 -60.17
C ASP A 780 -14.21 -13.21 -59.57
N ILE A 781 -13.87 -13.04 -58.28
CA ILE A 781 -13.88 -11.73 -57.60
C ILE A 781 -12.87 -10.75 -58.21
N ILE A 782 -11.71 -11.25 -58.65
CA ILE A 782 -10.64 -10.48 -59.31
C ILE A 782 -11.05 -10.04 -60.73
N GLU A 783 -11.90 -10.79 -61.43
CA GLU A 783 -12.45 -10.42 -62.73
C GLU A 783 -13.63 -9.45 -62.62
N GLU A 784 -14.52 -9.60 -61.64
CA GLU A 784 -15.64 -8.66 -61.42
C GLU A 784 -15.18 -7.29 -60.87
N ASN A 785 -14.13 -7.24 -60.04
CA ASN A 785 -13.78 -6.02 -59.28
C ASN A 785 -12.30 -5.62 -59.43
N ALA A 786 -12.01 -4.79 -60.44
CA ALA A 786 -10.67 -4.33 -60.78
C ALA A 786 -9.92 -3.58 -59.66
N GLU A 787 -10.61 -2.90 -58.75
CA GLU A 787 -9.98 -2.23 -57.59
C GLU A 787 -9.54 -3.26 -56.52
N ILE A 788 -10.36 -4.29 -56.27
CA ILE A 788 -10.06 -5.36 -55.32
C ILE A 788 -8.86 -6.20 -55.78
N ARG A 789 -8.71 -6.40 -57.10
CA ARG A 789 -7.53 -7.04 -57.71
C ARG A 789 -6.21 -6.38 -57.26
N ILE A 790 -6.14 -5.05 -57.25
CA ILE A 790 -4.92 -4.31 -56.86
C ILE A 790 -4.62 -4.52 -55.37
N ILE A 791 -5.66 -4.48 -54.53
CA ILE A 791 -5.56 -4.67 -53.08
C ILE A 791 -5.09 -6.09 -52.74
N LEU A 792 -5.74 -7.12 -53.31
CA LEU A 792 -5.35 -8.52 -53.13
C LEU A 792 -3.93 -8.79 -53.63
N GLN A 793 -3.57 -8.29 -54.82
CA GLN A 793 -2.22 -8.45 -55.36
C GLN A 793 -1.16 -7.84 -54.45
N THR A 794 -1.45 -6.70 -53.81
CA THR A 794 -0.55 -6.07 -52.82
C THR A 794 -0.36 -6.94 -51.57
N TYR A 795 -1.44 -7.50 -51.01
CA TYR A 795 -1.35 -8.34 -49.80
C TYR A 795 -0.67 -9.70 -50.04
N PHE A 796 -0.93 -10.34 -51.19
CA PHE A 796 -0.25 -11.58 -51.57
C PHE A 796 1.26 -11.33 -51.77
N GLN A 797 1.63 -10.23 -52.43
CA GLN A 797 3.02 -9.84 -52.64
C GLN A 797 3.76 -9.45 -51.33
N GLN A 798 3.05 -8.90 -50.33
CA GLN A 798 3.59 -8.71 -48.96
C GLN A 798 3.77 -10.02 -48.19
N SER A 799 3.11 -11.10 -48.61
CA SER A 799 3.12 -12.40 -47.93
C SER A 799 4.04 -13.43 -48.59
N GLU A 800 4.81 -13.03 -49.61
CA GLU A 800 5.63 -13.91 -50.48
C GLU A 800 4.84 -15.05 -51.15
N LEU A 801 3.53 -14.87 -51.38
CA LEU A 801 2.65 -15.83 -52.04
C LEU A 801 2.27 -15.36 -53.44
N GLU A 802 2.31 -16.25 -54.43
CA GLU A 802 1.80 -15.96 -55.77
C GLU A 802 0.26 -15.90 -55.77
N LEU A 803 -0.30 -14.89 -56.43
CA LEU A 803 -1.74 -14.70 -56.54
C LEU A 803 -2.35 -15.80 -57.44
N PRO A 804 -3.40 -16.53 -57.01
CA PRO A 804 -4.01 -17.60 -57.79
C PRO A 804 -4.39 -17.15 -59.20
N THR A 805 -3.66 -17.63 -60.19
CA THR A 805 -3.89 -17.31 -61.60
C THR A 805 -4.68 -18.46 -62.22
N ALA A 806 -5.76 -18.14 -62.94
CA ALA A 806 -6.73 -19.11 -63.45
C ALA A 806 -6.06 -20.32 -64.12
N SER A 807 -6.13 -21.48 -63.46
CA SER A 807 -5.58 -22.73 -64.00
C SER A 807 -6.37 -23.15 -65.23
N ILE A 808 -5.78 -22.93 -66.41
CA ILE A 808 -6.44 -23.08 -67.71
C ILE A 808 -6.93 -24.54 -67.86
N LYS A 809 -8.24 -24.73 -67.68
CA LYS A 809 -8.98 -25.93 -68.05
C LYS A 809 -8.95 -26.05 -69.58
N GLY A 810 -7.89 -26.66 -70.11
CA GLY A 810 -7.55 -26.60 -71.53
C GLY A 810 -8.60 -27.23 -72.44
N CYS A 811 -9.25 -26.42 -73.26
CA CYS A 811 -10.11 -26.88 -74.37
C CYS A 811 -10.13 -25.86 -75.53
N HIS A 812 -9.35 -26.16 -76.56
CA HIS A 812 -9.50 -25.75 -77.98
C HIS A 812 -9.57 -24.26 -78.41
N GLN A 813 -8.39 -23.80 -78.88
CA GLN A 813 -8.16 -23.28 -80.25
C GLN A 813 -8.61 -21.87 -80.73
N SER A 814 -7.62 -21.19 -81.33
CA SER A 814 -7.68 -20.33 -82.53
C SER A 814 -8.16 -18.86 -82.45
N SER A 815 -7.19 -17.98 -82.20
CA SER A 815 -6.84 -16.83 -83.07
C SER A 815 -7.91 -16.09 -83.88
N ARG A 816 -8.17 -14.81 -83.54
CA ARG A 816 -7.77 -13.66 -84.38
C ARG A 816 -7.95 -12.29 -83.72
N SER A 817 -6.95 -11.43 -83.90
CA SER A 817 -7.00 -9.96 -83.75
C SER A 817 -7.18 -9.31 -85.16
N PRO A 818 -7.13 -7.96 -85.37
CA PRO A 818 -7.10 -6.83 -84.43
C PRO A 818 -7.99 -5.60 -84.84
N SER A 819 -7.89 -4.51 -84.05
CA SER A 819 -7.90 -3.07 -84.44
C SER A 819 -9.17 -2.45 -85.11
N HIS A 820 -9.42 -1.12 -85.13
CA HIS A 820 -8.61 0.10 -84.88
C HIS A 820 -9.30 1.07 -83.88
N THR A 821 -8.62 1.90 -83.06
CA THR A 821 -8.03 3.25 -83.36
C THR A 821 -8.98 4.23 -84.11
N SER A 822 -9.09 5.54 -83.82
CA SER A 822 -8.22 6.43 -83.00
C SER A 822 -8.83 7.82 -82.61
N LEU A 823 -8.40 8.36 -81.47
CA LEU A 823 -8.06 9.78 -81.16
C LEU A 823 -9.13 10.89 -81.00
N LEU A 824 -8.69 11.95 -80.29
CA LEU A 824 -9.39 13.17 -79.85
C LEU A 824 -8.97 14.39 -80.71
N SER A 825 -9.75 15.49 -80.70
CA SER A 825 -9.23 16.86 -80.41
C SER A 825 -10.24 18.04 -80.40
N ALA A 826 -10.11 18.86 -79.35
CA ALA A 826 -10.07 20.35 -79.34
C ALA A 826 -11.22 21.27 -79.87
N ARG A 827 -11.97 21.82 -78.90
CA ARG A 827 -11.98 23.26 -78.47
C ARG A 827 -12.74 24.37 -79.26
N SER A 828 -13.36 25.24 -78.45
CA SER A 828 -13.68 26.69 -78.63
C SER A 828 -14.88 27.20 -79.47
N SER A 829 -15.97 27.53 -78.75
CA SER A 829 -16.65 28.84 -78.68
C SER A 829 -16.73 29.79 -79.89
N ARG A 830 -17.95 30.28 -80.19
CA ARG A 830 -18.39 31.70 -80.01
C ARG A 830 -19.93 31.82 -80.18
N SER A 831 -20.54 32.89 -79.64
CA SER A 831 -21.99 33.09 -79.54
C SER A 831 -22.51 34.34 -80.29
N THR A 832 -23.72 34.23 -80.87
CA THR A 832 -24.73 35.25 -81.28
C THR A 832 -25.84 34.51 -82.05
N SER A 833 -27.12 34.90 -82.13
CA SER A 833 -27.87 36.07 -81.60
C SER A 833 -29.37 35.73 -81.43
N THR A 834 -30.12 36.59 -80.72
CA THR A 834 -31.56 36.50 -80.46
C THR A 834 -32.46 36.92 -81.65
N SER A 835 -33.62 36.27 -81.85
CA SER A 835 -34.95 36.94 -81.78
C SER A 835 -36.16 36.01 -82.13
N THR A 836 -37.32 36.40 -81.61
CA THR A 836 -38.74 36.00 -81.86
C THR A 836 -39.13 35.67 -83.33
N SER A 837 -40.23 34.96 -83.65
CA SER A 837 -41.63 35.18 -83.18
C SER A 837 -42.64 34.04 -83.43
N GLN A 838 -43.60 33.89 -82.49
CA GLN A 838 -45.06 33.61 -82.61
C GLN A 838 -45.72 32.56 -83.56
N SER A 839 -46.85 32.03 -83.05
CA SER A 839 -48.03 31.42 -83.73
C SER A 839 -47.96 29.95 -84.20
N SER A 840 -49.08 29.22 -84.33
CA SER A 840 -50.13 28.79 -83.35
C SER A 840 -51.19 27.90 -84.07
N ILE A 841 -52.20 27.35 -83.35
CA ILE A 841 -53.51 26.85 -83.88
C ILE A 841 -53.41 25.50 -84.68
N LYS A 842 -54.30 24.48 -84.63
CA LYS A 842 -55.59 24.17 -83.94
C LYS A 842 -55.65 22.62 -83.70
N VAL A 843 -56.04 22.10 -82.52
CA VAL A 843 -57.39 21.69 -82.06
C VAL A 843 -57.94 20.34 -82.57
N LEU A 844 -58.41 19.52 -81.63
CA LEU A 844 -59.71 18.82 -81.68
C LEU A 844 -60.27 18.66 -80.24
N GLU A 845 -61.60 18.60 -80.08
CA GLU A 845 -62.33 18.77 -78.80
C GLU A 845 -63.18 17.53 -78.42
N LEU A 846 -64.09 17.70 -77.43
CA LEU A 846 -65.26 16.88 -77.05
C LEU A 846 -65.05 15.78 -75.98
N ASN A 847 -65.93 15.54 -74.99
CA ASN A 847 -66.96 16.39 -74.36
C ASN A 847 -67.43 15.79 -73.00
N PHE A 848 -68.13 16.56 -72.14
CA PHE A 848 -68.83 16.06 -70.92
C PHE A 848 -70.19 15.39 -71.27
N PRO A 849 -70.68 14.39 -70.49
CA PRO A 849 -71.52 14.60 -69.28
C PRO A 849 -71.07 13.71 -68.07
N ALA A 850 -71.39 13.90 -66.78
CA ALA A 850 -72.46 14.53 -65.99
C ALA A 850 -73.45 13.53 -65.31
N SER A 851 -73.74 13.78 -64.03
CA SER A 851 -74.87 13.29 -63.20
C SER A 851 -74.86 11.86 -62.59
N SER A 852 -75.40 11.79 -61.36
CA SER A 852 -75.96 10.62 -60.62
C SER A 852 -75.09 9.37 -60.38
N SER A 853 -75.07 8.69 -59.24
CA SER A 853 -75.41 8.86 -57.79
C SER A 853 -75.61 7.43 -57.22
N LEU A 854 -75.77 7.30 -55.89
CA LEU A 854 -76.21 6.08 -55.16
C LEU A 854 -75.20 4.92 -55.02
N ILE A 855 -74.46 4.94 -53.91
CA ILE A 855 -74.70 4.15 -52.67
C ILE A 855 -73.93 4.93 -51.57
N GLY A 856 -74.44 5.26 -50.38
CA GLY A 856 -75.55 4.69 -49.63
C GLY A 856 -75.04 4.05 -48.33
N SER A 857 -75.06 4.64 -47.15
CA SER A 857 -75.31 5.98 -46.58
C SER A 857 -75.11 5.78 -45.06
N PRO A 858 -74.61 6.75 -44.27
CA PRO A 858 -74.36 6.55 -42.85
C PRO A 858 -75.59 6.88 -41.98
N SER A 859 -75.62 6.37 -40.75
CA SER A 859 -76.45 6.95 -39.68
C SER A 859 -75.79 6.86 -38.30
N ARG A 860 -75.58 8.02 -37.70
CA ARG A 860 -75.44 8.20 -36.24
C ARG A 860 -76.79 7.82 -35.59
N PRO A 861 -76.83 7.49 -34.28
CA PRO A 861 -77.20 8.57 -33.37
C PRO A 861 -76.44 8.53 -32.03
N THR A 862 -76.71 9.54 -31.22
CA THR A 862 -76.19 9.75 -29.87
C THR A 862 -77.07 9.13 -28.78
N SER A 863 -76.49 9.03 -27.58
CA SER A 863 -77.12 9.21 -26.26
C SER A 863 -77.45 7.99 -25.39
N ALA A 864 -77.11 8.18 -24.10
CA ALA A 864 -77.84 7.76 -22.91
C ALA A 864 -77.94 6.27 -22.50
N ARG A 865 -77.19 5.99 -21.42
CA ARG A 865 -77.66 5.45 -20.12
C ARG A 865 -77.73 3.92 -19.88
N SER A 866 -77.44 3.60 -18.61
CA SER A 866 -78.01 2.53 -17.76
C SER A 866 -77.85 1.08 -18.26
N SER A 867 -76.97 0.26 -17.64
CA SER A 867 -77.22 -0.51 -16.38
C SER A 867 -77.65 -1.96 -16.69
N SER A 868 -77.27 -3.01 -15.94
CA SER A 868 -76.36 -3.11 -14.79
C SER A 868 -76.04 -4.58 -14.45
N SER A 869 -75.11 -4.76 -13.50
CA SER A 869 -75.17 -5.78 -12.43
C SER A 869 -75.06 -7.28 -12.76
N ASN A 870 -73.94 -7.84 -12.27
CA ASN A 870 -73.88 -9.02 -11.39
C ASN A 870 -74.15 -10.44 -11.94
N GLY A 871 -73.08 -11.25 -11.90
CA GLY A 871 -73.15 -12.53 -11.20
C GLY A 871 -72.14 -13.59 -11.66
N LYS A 872 -71.56 -14.41 -10.77
CA LYS A 872 -71.50 -14.34 -9.30
C LYS A 872 -70.47 -15.35 -8.78
N SER A 873 -69.66 -14.98 -7.78
CA SER A 873 -69.12 -15.81 -6.66
C SER A 873 -68.63 -17.27 -6.91
N LYS A 874 -67.54 -17.76 -6.32
CA LYS A 874 -67.09 -17.58 -4.92
C LYS A 874 -65.56 -17.77 -4.78
N LYS A 875 -64.96 -17.08 -3.82
CA LYS A 875 -64.00 -17.72 -2.89
C LYS A 875 -64.76 -18.11 -1.62
N SER A 876 -64.31 -19.17 -0.96
CA SER A 876 -64.72 -19.55 0.39
C SER A 876 -63.53 -19.40 1.34
N SER A 877 -63.78 -18.90 2.54
CA SER A 877 -62.81 -18.85 3.63
C SER A 877 -63.44 -19.37 4.91
N LYS A 878 -62.74 -20.27 5.57
CA LYS A 878 -62.81 -20.54 7.01
C LYS A 878 -61.41 -20.88 7.48
#